data_AF-A0A3D8PDR8-F1
#
_entry.id   AF-A0A3D8PDR8-F1
#
_cell.length_a   1.000
_cell.length_b   1.000
_cell.length_c   1.000
_cell.angle_alpha   90.00
_cell.angle_beta   90.00
_cell.angle_gamma   90.00
#
_symmetry.space_group_name_H-M   'P 1'
#
loop_
_entity.id
_entity.type
_entity.pdbx_description
1 polymer ?
#
loop_
_entity_poly.entity_id
_entity_poly.type
_entity_poly.pdbx_seq_one_letter_code
_entity_poly.pdbx_strand_id
1 'polypeptide(L)'
;MTAQTADALIDAFKENEVLRIAIVDDGYDMPEVTALSEQDWLAITTAVDEADGNWGPHAEVLKHLGELPTHGGLRDEHVHALWKHHASLNVRPKENEARTDEIGDTLAKAFGAFAGRKMQKLQQLRHVEEIAERATGEPPTTFHSGVTAAQLQDFDLVFLDFFLGDEVDQHGKISLDMQRAAESRAHALVKDVNDLVRPKPAPLFVVISSLATNDNVPDFRDKAKLLGSKFRFLSKRDIASDPARRDFVLRNIVRQKAAGDAIELLTHEWQSSITTALDQMMESIRRLDVADYAYIKDYRLTEEKVSLLNYLTWLYNSYLGSFVEERLASSHSAALEPLTSLVSKSAILRPMSEVPRIYSRITTTKVTEFPDGEAAKVSTGDIFVRKSRLAKYVEPPKVQDAAPSDAQPNPNDVALVAVEDAQGASAPAAAQKEEVGSIPPPDVIAAVTPICDLVPGRIKAKNVVLVGGALTELSKAKEASNHLLVYERTGGQKPVEFQIKWDTKTPVSFPIGSFDGKGIDGTDYIHMTRLRELYSAEIAQSLAADLARVGVPIAPPFTRALEVEVRALKVKDPILSSMGSPGHALAWDLNKKKTGPARQVVFSEEFLWKLVDAVREKCGADSECAALVSDVENIEALLNPFDSTAKNPTKAGDKITVRTFTAGAESQPASGKELLVISLFAPNDA
;
A
#
# COMPACT_ATOMS: atom_id res chain seq x y z
N MET A 1 39.30 11.84 0.45
CA MET A 1 38.50 10.96 1.32
C MET A 1 38.23 9.66 0.57
N THR A 2 39.25 8.84 0.40
CA THR A 2 39.21 7.62 -0.43
C THR A 2 39.89 6.50 0.34
N ALA A 3 39.16 5.93 1.29
CA ALA A 3 39.45 4.67 1.94
C ALA A 3 38.14 4.21 2.61
N GLN A 4 37.80 2.93 2.45
CA GLN A 4 36.61 2.23 3.00
C GLN A 4 35.25 2.57 2.35
N THR A 5 34.99 2.01 1.18
CA THR A 5 33.71 1.30 1.02
C THR A 5 34.06 -0.18 0.98
N ALA A 6 33.91 -0.86 2.12
CA ALA A 6 33.64 -2.28 2.07
C ALA A 6 32.48 -2.50 1.09
N ASP A 7 32.53 -3.58 0.31
CA ASP A 7 31.51 -3.86 -0.70
C ASP A 7 30.17 -3.98 0.02
N ALA A 8 29.37 -2.91 -0.02
CA ALA A 8 28.16 -2.78 0.80
C ALA A 8 27.11 -3.88 0.52
N LEU A 9 27.29 -4.64 -0.57
CA LEU A 9 26.56 -5.87 -0.85
C LEU A 9 27.00 -7.00 0.10
N ILE A 10 28.31 -7.24 0.23
CA ILE A 10 28.89 -8.23 1.14
C ILE A 10 28.48 -7.94 2.57
N ASP A 11 28.57 -6.67 2.99
CA ASP A 11 28.17 -6.26 4.33
C ASP A 11 26.69 -6.56 4.58
N ALA A 12 25.80 -6.26 3.61
CA ALA A 12 24.39 -6.55 3.74
C ALA A 12 24.10 -8.06 3.84
N PHE A 13 24.80 -8.91 3.08
CA PHE A 13 24.65 -10.37 3.15
C PHE A 13 25.11 -10.92 4.51
N LYS A 14 26.25 -10.44 5.01
CA LYS A 14 26.77 -10.82 6.33
C LYS A 14 25.87 -10.34 7.47
N GLU A 15 25.45 -9.08 7.46
CA GLU A 15 24.58 -8.47 8.48
C GLU A 15 23.22 -9.17 8.59
N ASN A 16 22.72 -9.77 7.50
CA ASN A 16 21.41 -10.42 7.44
C ASN A 16 21.52 -11.96 7.33
N GLU A 17 22.70 -12.52 7.60
CA GLU A 17 22.95 -13.97 7.66
C GLU A 17 22.52 -14.72 6.38
N VAL A 18 22.75 -14.13 5.20
CA VAL A 18 22.50 -14.78 3.90
C VAL A 18 23.80 -15.42 3.44
N LEU A 19 23.93 -16.73 3.69
CA LEU A 19 25.16 -17.48 3.46
C LEU A 19 25.01 -18.50 2.34
N ARG A 20 23.86 -19.17 2.27
CA ARG A 20 23.61 -20.25 1.30
C ARG A 20 22.78 -19.73 0.13
N ILE A 21 23.39 -19.71 -1.06
CA ILE A 21 22.72 -19.30 -2.31
C ILE A 21 22.56 -20.49 -3.25
N ALA A 22 21.35 -20.63 -3.79
CA ALA A 22 21.04 -21.56 -4.87
C ALA A 22 20.74 -20.83 -6.18
N ILE A 23 21.09 -21.45 -7.31
CA ILE A 23 20.66 -21.02 -8.65
C ILE A 23 19.93 -22.19 -9.30
N VAL A 24 18.68 -21.97 -9.70
CA VAL A 24 17.84 -22.95 -10.40
C VAL A 24 17.57 -22.41 -11.80
N ASP A 25 18.12 -23.07 -12.81
CA ASP A 25 18.00 -22.65 -14.21
C ASP A 25 18.06 -23.87 -15.14
N ASP A 26 17.33 -23.81 -16.24
CA ASP A 26 17.29 -24.90 -17.21
C ASP A 26 18.60 -25.02 -18.02
N GLY A 27 19.48 -24.02 -17.97
CA GLY A 27 20.84 -24.10 -18.49
C GLY A 27 21.69 -25.17 -17.81
N TYR A 28 21.32 -25.62 -16.61
CA TYR A 28 21.99 -26.73 -15.92
C TYR A 28 21.44 -28.11 -16.31
N ASP A 29 20.36 -28.19 -17.09
CA ASP A 29 19.72 -29.44 -17.46
C ASP A 29 20.66 -30.35 -18.26
N MET A 30 20.44 -31.65 -18.12
CA MET A 30 21.11 -32.67 -18.92
C MET A 30 20.31 -32.93 -20.20
N PRO A 31 20.95 -33.38 -21.29
CA PRO A 31 20.24 -33.65 -22.53
C PRO A 31 19.33 -34.87 -22.37
N GLU A 32 18.06 -34.71 -22.73
CA GLU A 32 17.07 -35.80 -22.80
C GLU A 32 17.29 -36.68 -24.04
N VAL A 33 16.63 -37.84 -24.11
CA VAL A 33 16.60 -38.72 -25.29
C VAL A 33 16.27 -37.98 -26.59
N THR A 34 15.39 -36.97 -26.52
CA THR A 34 14.99 -36.15 -27.66
C THR A 34 16.11 -35.28 -28.22
N ALA A 35 17.20 -35.07 -27.47
CA ALA A 35 18.37 -34.33 -27.92
C ALA A 35 19.23 -35.09 -28.94
N LEU A 36 19.06 -36.42 -29.05
CA LEU A 36 19.75 -37.26 -30.02
C LEU A 36 18.78 -37.74 -31.09
N SER A 37 19.02 -37.33 -32.35
CA SER A 37 18.24 -37.87 -33.47
C SER A 37 18.59 -39.34 -33.70
N GLU A 38 17.70 -40.06 -34.38
CA GLU A 38 17.98 -41.45 -34.79
C GLU A 38 19.26 -41.56 -35.64
N GLN A 39 19.53 -40.52 -36.45
CA GLN A 39 20.75 -40.42 -37.26
C GLN A 39 21.99 -40.20 -36.40
N ASP A 40 21.91 -39.34 -35.39
CA ASP A 40 23.01 -39.09 -34.45
C ASP A 40 23.33 -40.36 -33.65
N TRP A 41 22.30 -41.07 -33.19
CA TRP A 41 22.47 -42.33 -32.47
C TRP A 41 23.10 -43.42 -33.34
N LEU A 42 22.63 -43.57 -34.58
CA LEU A 42 23.20 -44.51 -35.54
C LEU A 42 24.67 -44.21 -35.84
N ALA A 43 25.03 -42.93 -35.94
CA ALA A 43 26.41 -42.51 -36.13
C ALA A 43 27.27 -42.91 -34.91
N ILE A 44 26.77 -42.69 -33.68
CA ILE A 44 27.48 -43.07 -32.45
C ILE A 44 27.68 -44.59 -32.39
N THR A 45 26.64 -45.39 -32.65
CA THR A 45 26.75 -46.86 -32.60
C THR A 45 27.69 -47.38 -33.67
N THR A 46 27.63 -46.84 -34.89
CA THR A 46 28.57 -47.21 -35.98
C THR A 46 30.01 -46.92 -35.58
N ALA A 47 30.29 -45.75 -35.01
CA ALA A 47 31.64 -45.40 -34.55
C ALA A 47 32.14 -46.31 -33.40
N VAL A 48 31.24 -46.77 -32.52
CA VAL A 48 31.59 -47.72 -31.44
C VAL A 48 31.89 -49.12 -31.97
N ASP A 49 31.12 -49.57 -32.97
CA ASP A 49 31.29 -50.88 -33.61
C ASP A 49 32.59 -50.91 -34.44
N GLU A 50 32.87 -49.85 -35.21
CA GLU A 50 34.07 -49.72 -36.04
C GLU A 50 35.37 -49.64 -35.20
N ALA A 51 35.28 -49.18 -33.96
CA ALA A 51 36.42 -49.13 -33.03
C ALA A 51 36.87 -50.53 -32.52
N ASP A 52 36.11 -51.60 -32.79
CA ASP A 52 36.46 -53.02 -32.52
C ASP A 52 37.09 -53.26 -31.13
N GLY A 53 36.45 -52.72 -30.08
CA GLY A 53 36.88 -52.86 -28.69
C GLY A 53 38.05 -51.96 -28.25
N ASN A 54 38.67 -51.22 -29.17
CA ASN A 54 39.66 -50.19 -28.87
C ASN A 54 39.00 -48.82 -28.65
N TRP A 55 38.16 -48.72 -27.62
CA TRP A 55 37.37 -47.52 -27.31
C TRP A 55 38.15 -46.37 -26.67
N GLY A 56 39.47 -46.51 -26.52
CA GLY A 56 40.35 -45.49 -25.96
C GLY A 56 39.81 -44.87 -24.65
N PRO A 57 39.65 -43.53 -24.58
CA PRO A 57 39.13 -42.85 -23.39
C PRO A 57 37.65 -43.13 -23.12
N HIS A 58 36.89 -43.65 -24.09
CA HIS A 58 35.46 -43.96 -23.97
C HIS A 58 35.17 -45.34 -23.37
N ALA A 59 36.20 -46.15 -23.10
CA ALA A 59 36.01 -47.53 -22.67
C ALA A 59 35.24 -47.66 -21.35
N GLU A 60 35.41 -46.72 -20.42
CA GLU A 60 34.76 -46.78 -19.11
C GLU A 60 33.25 -46.51 -19.21
N VAL A 61 32.85 -45.47 -19.97
CA VAL A 61 31.43 -45.15 -20.14
C VAL A 61 30.71 -46.22 -20.97
N LEU A 62 31.36 -46.76 -22.01
CA LEU A 62 30.75 -47.80 -22.86
C LEU A 62 30.61 -49.13 -22.11
N LYS A 63 31.58 -49.48 -21.25
CA LYS A 63 31.44 -50.64 -20.34
C LYS A 63 30.30 -50.47 -19.33
N HIS A 64 30.10 -49.25 -18.85
CA HIS A 64 29.00 -48.95 -17.93
C HIS A 64 27.62 -49.04 -18.61
N LEU A 65 27.55 -48.65 -19.89
CA LEU A 65 26.33 -48.71 -20.68
C LEU A 65 25.98 -50.14 -21.14
N GLY A 66 26.95 -51.04 -21.25
CA GLY A 66 26.74 -52.42 -21.68
C GLY A 66 26.42 -52.50 -23.18
N GLU A 67 25.51 -53.39 -23.57
CA GLU A 67 25.01 -53.45 -24.95
C GLU A 67 24.20 -52.18 -25.27
N LEU A 68 24.64 -51.44 -26.29
CA LEU A 68 23.96 -50.22 -26.70
C LEU A 68 22.56 -50.54 -27.24
N PRO A 69 21.49 -49.93 -26.70
CA PRO A 69 20.14 -50.22 -27.16
C PRO A 69 19.89 -49.62 -28.55
N THR A 70 18.89 -50.14 -29.25
CA THR A 70 18.29 -49.46 -30.42
C THR A 70 17.76 -48.09 -30.00
N HIS A 71 17.65 -47.13 -30.94
CA HIS A 71 17.16 -45.76 -30.64
C HIS A 71 15.83 -45.76 -29.87
N GLY A 72 14.86 -46.61 -30.25
CA GLY A 72 13.58 -46.75 -29.53
C GLY A 72 13.65 -47.33 -28.11
N GLY A 73 14.81 -47.87 -27.71
CA GLY A 73 15.11 -48.33 -26.35
C GLY A 73 16.04 -47.39 -25.57
N LEU A 74 16.34 -46.22 -26.12
CA LEU A 74 17.17 -45.22 -25.45
C LEU A 74 16.41 -44.63 -24.25
N ARG A 75 17.12 -44.54 -23.12
CA ARG A 75 16.63 -43.94 -21.88
C ARG A 75 17.53 -42.75 -21.54
N ASP A 76 17.01 -41.78 -20.81
CA ASP A 76 17.76 -40.57 -20.43
C ASP A 76 19.07 -40.91 -19.69
N GLU A 77 19.08 -41.99 -18.91
CA GLU A 77 20.28 -42.50 -18.23
C GLU A 77 21.45 -42.75 -19.19
N HIS A 78 21.16 -43.30 -20.39
CA HIS A 78 22.18 -43.59 -21.39
C HIS A 78 22.74 -42.30 -22.00
N VAL A 79 21.85 -41.36 -22.33
CA VAL A 79 22.21 -40.05 -22.90
C VAL A 79 22.99 -39.21 -21.90
N HIS A 80 22.58 -39.22 -20.62
CA HIS A 80 23.28 -38.54 -19.54
C HIS A 80 24.69 -39.08 -19.32
N ALA A 81 24.89 -40.40 -19.38
CA ALA A 81 26.21 -41.00 -19.23
C ALA A 81 27.15 -40.59 -20.38
N LEU A 82 26.67 -40.66 -21.62
CA LEU A 82 27.43 -40.23 -22.80
C LEU A 82 27.74 -38.73 -22.78
N TRP A 83 26.78 -37.90 -22.38
CA TRP A 83 26.97 -36.47 -22.24
C TRP A 83 27.99 -36.12 -21.15
N LYS A 84 27.90 -36.73 -19.95
CA LYS A 84 28.87 -36.53 -18.87
C LYS A 84 30.28 -36.89 -19.32
N HIS A 85 30.41 -38.00 -20.04
CA HIS A 85 31.69 -38.43 -20.60
C HIS A 85 32.22 -37.41 -21.61
N HIS A 86 31.41 -37.02 -22.60
CA HIS A 86 31.76 -36.00 -23.59
C HIS A 86 32.15 -34.65 -22.94
N ALA A 87 31.40 -34.20 -21.94
CA ALA A 87 31.71 -32.97 -21.20
C ALA A 87 33.05 -33.08 -20.44
N SER A 88 33.36 -34.24 -19.85
CA SER A 88 34.62 -34.45 -19.12
C SER A 88 35.86 -34.40 -20.03
N LEU A 89 35.73 -34.84 -21.28
CA LEU A 89 36.78 -34.80 -22.28
C LEU A 89 37.08 -33.36 -22.73
N ASN A 90 36.05 -32.53 -22.85
CA ASN A 90 36.19 -31.12 -23.27
C ASN A 90 36.81 -30.21 -22.19
N VAL A 91 36.77 -30.58 -20.90
CA VAL A 91 37.31 -29.78 -19.78
C VAL A 91 38.83 -29.95 -19.61
N ARG A 92 39.44 -30.99 -20.21
CA ARG A 92 40.90 -31.25 -20.11
C ARG A 92 41.55 -31.39 -21.49
N PRO A 93 41.81 -30.28 -22.21
CA PRO A 93 42.75 -30.34 -23.33
C PRO A 93 44.15 -30.55 -22.76
N LYS A 94 44.63 -31.80 -22.68
CA LYS A 94 46.06 -32.03 -22.50
C LYS A 94 46.76 -31.55 -23.76
N GLU A 95 47.66 -30.59 -23.60
CA GLU A 95 48.34 -29.82 -24.67
C GLU A 95 49.13 -30.63 -25.71
N ASN A 96 49.09 -31.97 -25.79
CA ASN A 96 50.02 -32.67 -26.69
C ASN A 96 49.62 -33.98 -27.38
N GLU A 97 48.34 -34.38 -27.42
CA GLU A 97 47.93 -35.45 -28.35
C GLU A 97 46.61 -35.12 -29.03
N ALA A 98 46.69 -34.50 -30.21
CA ALA A 98 45.60 -34.41 -31.17
C ALA A 98 45.32 -35.79 -31.79
N ARG A 99 44.84 -36.73 -30.99
CA ARG A 99 44.11 -37.89 -31.50
C ARG A 99 42.63 -37.54 -31.47
N THR A 100 42.14 -37.07 -32.62
CA THR A 100 40.72 -37.11 -32.98
C THR A 100 40.27 -38.57 -32.96
N ASP A 101 39.65 -38.98 -31.86
CA ASP A 101 38.92 -40.24 -31.74
C ASP A 101 37.60 -40.08 -32.49
N GLU A 102 37.29 -40.99 -33.41
CA GLU A 102 36.08 -40.97 -34.24
C GLU A 102 34.78 -41.02 -33.40
N ILE A 103 34.82 -41.69 -32.25
CA ILE A 103 33.73 -41.69 -31.27
C ILE A 103 33.59 -40.30 -30.64
N GLY A 104 34.71 -39.66 -30.29
CA GLY A 104 34.76 -38.31 -29.73
C GLY A 104 34.18 -37.26 -30.70
N ASP A 105 34.57 -37.30 -31.97
CA ASP A 105 34.08 -36.40 -33.02
C ASP A 105 32.58 -36.60 -33.28
N THR A 106 32.12 -37.85 -33.23
CA THR A 106 30.70 -38.18 -33.43
C THR A 106 29.85 -37.71 -32.25
N LEU A 107 30.32 -37.89 -31.01
CA LEU A 107 29.68 -37.33 -29.82
C LEU A 107 29.65 -35.79 -29.86
N ALA A 108 30.72 -35.15 -30.32
CA ALA A 108 30.79 -33.70 -30.45
C ALA A 108 29.80 -33.16 -31.49
N LYS A 109 29.60 -33.86 -32.61
CA LYS A 109 28.57 -33.53 -33.61
C LYS A 109 27.16 -33.74 -33.05
N ALA A 110 26.89 -34.92 -32.50
CA ALA A 110 25.58 -35.30 -31.97
C ALA A 110 25.10 -34.33 -30.88
N PHE A 111 25.99 -33.93 -29.97
CA PHE A 111 25.65 -32.98 -28.91
C PHE A 111 25.96 -31.52 -29.25
N GLY A 112 26.46 -31.19 -30.44
CA GLY A 112 26.95 -29.85 -30.77
C GLY A 112 25.88 -28.76 -30.63
N ALA A 113 24.65 -29.04 -31.10
CA ALA A 113 23.52 -28.11 -30.98
C ALA A 113 23.10 -27.89 -29.52
N PHE A 114 23.06 -28.97 -28.72
CA PHE A 114 22.75 -28.90 -27.30
C PHE A 114 23.84 -28.16 -26.52
N ALA A 115 25.12 -28.49 -26.75
CA ALA A 115 26.27 -27.85 -26.13
C ALA A 115 26.33 -26.35 -26.43
N GLY A 116 26.05 -25.94 -27.68
CA GLY A 116 25.97 -24.54 -28.07
C GLY A 116 24.88 -23.76 -27.33
N ARG A 117 23.65 -24.32 -27.26
CA ARG A 117 22.54 -23.71 -26.50
C ARG A 117 22.85 -23.63 -25.01
N LYS A 118 23.36 -24.72 -24.42
CA LYS A 118 23.76 -24.79 -23.01
C LYS A 118 24.84 -23.76 -22.69
N MET A 119 25.87 -23.63 -23.53
CA MET A 119 26.92 -22.64 -23.35
C MET A 119 26.37 -21.20 -23.39
N GLN A 120 25.45 -20.90 -24.30
CA GLN A 120 24.81 -19.60 -24.37
C GLN A 120 23.98 -19.28 -23.11
N LYS A 121 23.24 -20.26 -22.57
CA LYS A 121 22.47 -20.11 -21.33
C LYS A 121 23.40 -19.90 -20.13
N LEU A 122 24.43 -20.74 -19.97
CA LEU A 122 25.42 -20.63 -18.89
C LEU A 122 26.21 -19.31 -18.95
N GLN A 123 26.50 -18.79 -20.14
CA GLN A 123 27.16 -17.48 -20.28
C GLN A 123 26.30 -16.34 -19.69
N GLN A 124 24.98 -16.42 -19.79
CA GLN A 124 24.08 -15.44 -19.17
C GLN A 124 24.04 -15.57 -17.64
N LEU A 125 24.27 -16.77 -17.10
CA LEU A 125 24.28 -17.06 -15.66
C LEU A 125 25.60 -16.76 -14.97
N ARG A 126 26.72 -16.71 -15.71
CA ARG A 126 28.04 -16.44 -15.14
C ARG A 126 28.05 -15.21 -14.23
N HIS A 127 27.37 -14.14 -14.62
CA HIS A 127 27.28 -12.95 -13.78
C HIS A 127 26.51 -13.19 -12.47
N VAL A 128 25.48 -14.03 -12.48
CA VAL A 128 24.74 -14.41 -11.26
C VAL A 128 25.65 -15.24 -10.35
N GLU A 129 26.41 -16.18 -10.91
CA GLU A 129 27.39 -17.00 -10.17
C GLU A 129 28.47 -16.12 -9.52
N GLU A 130 29.09 -15.22 -10.29
CA GLU A 130 30.12 -14.28 -9.81
C GLU A 130 29.61 -13.39 -8.67
N ILE A 131 28.35 -12.95 -8.73
CA ILE A 131 27.76 -12.12 -7.66
C ILE A 131 27.52 -12.94 -6.41
N ALA A 132 26.97 -14.15 -6.55
CA ALA A 132 26.71 -15.03 -5.42
C ALA A 132 28.02 -15.39 -4.69
N GLU A 133 29.06 -15.73 -5.46
CA GLU A 133 30.40 -16.01 -4.95
C GLU A 133 31.04 -14.78 -4.30
N ARG A 134 30.93 -13.61 -4.94
CA ARG A 134 31.41 -12.35 -4.35
C ARG A 134 30.71 -12.01 -3.05
N ALA A 135 29.39 -12.21 -2.97
CA ALA A 135 28.58 -11.83 -1.82
C ALA A 135 28.80 -12.73 -0.61
N THR A 136 28.98 -14.04 -0.83
CA THR A 136 29.08 -15.05 0.25
C THR A 136 30.50 -15.52 0.52
N GLY A 137 31.39 -15.42 -0.46
CA GLY A 137 32.74 -16.00 -0.43
C GLY A 137 32.79 -17.47 -0.84
N GLU A 138 31.66 -18.09 -1.19
CA GLU A 138 31.55 -19.48 -1.64
C GLU A 138 30.79 -19.57 -2.98
N PRO A 139 31.14 -20.51 -3.87
CA PRO A 139 30.39 -20.69 -5.10
C PRO A 139 28.94 -21.12 -4.82
N PRO A 140 27.94 -20.59 -5.55
CA PRO A 140 26.55 -20.97 -5.34
C PRO A 140 26.30 -22.44 -5.69
N THR A 141 25.30 -23.04 -5.05
CA THR A 141 24.84 -24.38 -5.45
C THR A 141 23.92 -24.27 -6.66
N THR A 142 24.26 -24.96 -7.74
CA THR A 142 23.47 -24.94 -8.98
C THR A 142 22.55 -26.16 -9.08
N PHE A 143 21.34 -25.94 -9.56
CA PHE A 143 20.30 -26.94 -9.70
C PHE A 143 19.68 -26.89 -11.09
N HIS A 144 19.34 -28.07 -11.60
CA HIS A 144 18.59 -28.25 -12.84
C HIS A 144 17.07 -28.04 -12.59
N SER A 145 16.28 -27.98 -13.65
CA SER A 145 14.83 -27.72 -13.63
C SER A 145 14.01 -28.75 -12.85
N GLY A 146 14.56 -29.95 -12.63
CA GLY A 146 13.95 -31.06 -11.88
C GLY A 146 14.23 -31.05 -10.38
N VAL A 147 14.75 -29.94 -9.82
CA VAL A 147 15.00 -29.80 -8.38
C VAL A 147 13.71 -29.94 -7.56
N THR A 148 13.81 -30.57 -6.40
CA THR A 148 12.69 -30.70 -5.47
C THR A 148 12.66 -29.58 -4.45
N ALA A 149 11.47 -29.23 -3.98
CA ALA A 149 11.29 -28.17 -2.99
C ALA A 149 12.06 -28.42 -1.68
N ALA A 150 12.21 -29.69 -1.27
CA ALA A 150 12.97 -30.07 -0.08
C ALA A 150 14.47 -29.74 -0.19
N GLN A 151 15.04 -29.75 -1.40
CA GLN A 151 16.44 -29.40 -1.61
C GLN A 151 16.70 -27.90 -1.50
N LEU A 152 15.71 -27.06 -1.82
CA LEU A 152 15.84 -25.60 -1.79
C LEU A 152 15.57 -24.99 -0.42
N GLN A 153 14.91 -25.72 0.48
CA GLN A 153 14.45 -25.21 1.76
C GLN A 153 15.57 -24.74 2.69
N ASP A 154 16.75 -25.31 2.55
CA ASP A 154 17.89 -24.95 3.38
C ASP A 154 18.56 -23.64 2.96
N PHE A 155 18.35 -23.19 1.72
CA PHE A 155 19.00 -21.98 1.24
C PHE A 155 18.40 -20.72 1.87
N ASP A 156 19.17 -19.63 1.85
CA ASP A 156 18.73 -18.33 2.36
C ASP A 156 18.22 -17.45 1.20
N LEU A 157 18.79 -17.65 0.01
CA LEU A 157 18.45 -16.94 -1.23
C LEU A 157 18.50 -17.92 -2.41
N VAL A 158 17.47 -17.87 -3.26
CA VAL A 158 17.35 -18.68 -4.48
C VAL A 158 17.20 -17.75 -5.68
N PHE A 159 18.13 -17.84 -6.63
CA PHE A 159 17.94 -17.32 -7.97
C PHE A 159 17.19 -18.36 -8.80
N LEU A 160 16.07 -17.97 -9.39
CA LEU A 160 15.17 -18.89 -10.07
C LEU A 160 14.86 -18.38 -11.47
N ASP A 161 15.07 -19.19 -12.51
CA ASP A 161 14.59 -18.82 -13.84
C ASP A 161 13.06 -18.78 -13.89
N PHE A 162 12.52 -17.76 -14.53
CA PHE A 162 11.07 -17.56 -14.65
C PHE A 162 10.40 -18.68 -15.46
N PHE A 163 11.14 -19.27 -16.40
CA PHE A 163 10.71 -20.40 -17.21
C PHE A 163 11.63 -21.58 -16.89
N LEU A 164 11.11 -22.59 -16.19
CA LEU A 164 11.88 -23.80 -15.91
C LEU A 164 11.59 -24.86 -16.95
N GLY A 165 12.57 -25.18 -17.79
CA GLY A 165 12.53 -26.21 -18.84
C GLY A 165 12.25 -25.64 -20.23
N ASP A 166 12.29 -26.49 -21.25
CA ASP A 166 12.32 -26.03 -22.64
C ASP A 166 11.14 -25.15 -23.06
N GLU A 167 11.47 -23.98 -23.61
CA GLU A 167 10.54 -22.98 -24.15
C GLU A 167 10.33 -23.12 -25.67
N VAL A 168 11.17 -23.93 -26.32
CA VAL A 168 11.23 -24.06 -27.78
C VAL A 168 10.69 -25.41 -28.23
N ASP A 169 9.98 -25.39 -29.36
CA ASP A 169 9.55 -26.61 -30.05
C ASP A 169 10.71 -27.35 -30.71
N GLN A 170 10.42 -28.52 -31.30
CA GLN A 170 11.40 -29.36 -32.03
C GLN A 170 12.07 -28.63 -33.20
N HIS A 171 11.58 -27.45 -33.59
CA HIS A 171 12.11 -26.61 -34.66
C HIS A 171 12.81 -25.34 -34.15
N GLY A 172 13.00 -25.21 -32.83
CA GLY A 172 13.70 -24.09 -32.21
C GLY A 172 12.89 -22.80 -32.14
N LYS A 173 11.56 -22.84 -32.33
CA LYS A 173 10.68 -21.68 -32.16
C LYS A 173 10.02 -21.70 -30.78
N ILE A 174 9.87 -20.52 -30.18
CA ILE A 174 9.19 -20.36 -28.89
C ILE A 174 7.71 -20.76 -29.06
N SER A 175 7.27 -21.77 -28.31
CA SER A 175 5.88 -22.23 -28.29
C SER A 175 5.16 -21.66 -27.07
N LEU A 176 4.00 -21.04 -27.27
CA LEU A 176 3.23 -20.42 -26.18
C LEU A 176 2.80 -21.45 -25.12
N ASP A 177 2.49 -22.68 -25.53
CA ASP A 177 2.07 -23.74 -24.62
C ASP A 177 3.25 -24.28 -23.79
N MET A 178 4.43 -24.41 -24.41
CA MET A 178 5.66 -24.83 -23.71
C MET A 178 6.13 -23.74 -22.74
N GLN A 179 6.02 -22.46 -23.15
CA GLN A 179 6.31 -21.33 -22.28
C GLN A 179 5.39 -21.29 -21.06
N ARG A 180 4.08 -21.49 -21.24
CA ARG A 180 3.12 -21.58 -20.12
C ARG A 180 3.40 -22.77 -19.20
N ALA A 181 3.82 -23.90 -19.76
CA ALA A 181 4.20 -25.08 -18.98
C ALA A 181 5.48 -24.82 -18.16
N ALA A 182 6.50 -24.19 -18.76
CA ALA A 182 7.73 -23.80 -18.08
C ALA A 182 7.48 -22.78 -16.96
N GLU A 183 6.61 -21.80 -17.22
CA GLU A 183 6.14 -20.84 -16.22
C GLU A 183 5.41 -21.56 -15.07
N SER A 184 4.50 -22.48 -15.41
CA SER A 184 3.72 -23.26 -14.42
C SER A 184 4.60 -24.14 -13.53
N ARG A 185 5.69 -24.71 -14.06
CA ARG A 185 6.67 -25.47 -13.28
C ARG A 185 7.41 -24.57 -12.28
N ALA A 186 7.84 -23.38 -12.70
CA ALA A 186 8.49 -22.41 -11.82
C ALA A 186 7.56 -22.00 -10.67
N HIS A 187 6.30 -21.66 -10.98
CA HIS A 187 5.29 -21.34 -9.95
C HIS A 187 5.07 -22.50 -8.97
N ALA A 188 4.91 -23.72 -9.50
CA ALA A 188 4.63 -24.90 -8.68
C ALA A 188 5.79 -25.19 -7.72
N LEU A 189 7.03 -25.14 -8.20
CA LEU A 189 8.22 -25.35 -7.36
C LEU A 189 8.27 -24.34 -6.21
N VAL A 190 8.10 -23.04 -6.49
CA VAL A 190 8.12 -21.99 -5.47
C VAL A 190 6.98 -22.18 -4.46
N LYS A 191 5.78 -22.46 -4.96
CA LYS A 191 4.62 -22.73 -4.11
C LYS A 191 4.87 -23.93 -3.20
N ASP A 192 5.46 -25.00 -3.71
CA ASP A 192 5.76 -26.20 -2.94
C ASP A 192 6.84 -25.93 -1.88
N VAL A 193 7.85 -25.09 -2.19
CA VAL A 193 8.83 -24.62 -1.20
C VAL A 193 8.15 -23.82 -0.09
N ASN A 194 7.20 -22.97 -0.44
CA ASN A 194 6.47 -22.13 0.51
C ASN A 194 5.42 -22.91 1.34
N ASP A 195 4.78 -23.93 0.74
CA ASP A 195 3.76 -24.76 1.39
C ASP A 195 4.40 -25.90 2.27
N LEU A 196 5.71 -26.14 2.19
CA LEU A 196 6.46 -27.10 3.02
C LEU A 196 6.46 -26.66 4.51
N VAL A 197 5.40 -27.04 5.22
CA VAL A 197 5.13 -26.75 6.66
C VAL A 197 6.35 -26.99 7.54
N ARG A 198 7.01 -25.93 8.03
CA ARG A 198 8.17 -26.02 8.95
C ARG A 198 8.35 -24.80 9.86
N PRO A 199 9.11 -24.95 10.97
CA PRO A 199 9.51 -23.85 11.85
C PRO A 199 10.50 -22.84 11.23
N LYS A 200 11.04 -23.10 10.03
CA LYS A 200 11.96 -22.18 9.33
C LYS A 200 11.22 -21.49 8.17
N PRO A 201 11.30 -20.16 8.04
CA PRO A 201 10.71 -19.41 6.94
C PRO A 201 11.28 -19.81 5.56
N ALA A 202 10.49 -19.60 4.51
CA ALA A 202 10.91 -19.82 3.13
C ALA A 202 12.12 -18.94 2.73
N PRO A 203 12.98 -19.41 1.80
CA PRO A 203 14.08 -18.61 1.29
C PRO A 203 13.60 -17.32 0.59
N LEU A 204 14.52 -16.38 0.43
CA LEU A 204 14.32 -15.25 -0.46
C LEU A 204 14.37 -15.73 -1.92
N PHE A 205 13.48 -15.23 -2.76
CA PHE A 205 13.45 -15.55 -4.19
C PHE A 205 13.80 -14.33 -5.05
N VAL A 206 14.80 -14.49 -5.91
CA VAL A 206 15.11 -13.55 -6.99
C VAL A 206 14.85 -14.25 -8.30
N VAL A 207 13.71 -13.94 -8.91
CA VAL A 207 13.35 -14.51 -10.20
C VAL A 207 14.08 -13.77 -11.30
N ILE A 208 14.78 -14.53 -12.14
CA ILE A 208 15.54 -14.04 -13.28
C ILE A 208 14.88 -14.45 -14.58
N SER A 209 14.95 -13.60 -15.61
CA SER A 209 14.45 -13.97 -16.94
C SER A 209 15.08 -13.11 -18.03
N SER A 210 15.16 -13.67 -19.24
CA SER A 210 15.50 -12.95 -20.47
C SER A 210 14.26 -12.47 -21.24
N LEU A 211 13.08 -13.08 -21.00
CA LEU A 211 11.86 -12.85 -21.77
C LEU A 211 10.73 -12.20 -20.96
N ALA A 212 10.66 -12.46 -19.64
CA ALA A 212 9.60 -11.92 -18.80
C ALA A 212 9.77 -10.42 -18.56
N THR A 213 8.65 -9.72 -18.41
CA THR A 213 8.61 -8.30 -18.10
C THR A 213 8.13 -8.06 -16.68
N ASN A 214 8.34 -6.84 -16.14
CA ASN A 214 7.84 -6.46 -14.82
C ASN A 214 6.32 -6.58 -14.67
N ASP A 215 5.56 -6.64 -15.78
CA ASP A 215 4.10 -6.78 -15.74
C ASP A 215 3.65 -8.21 -15.39
N ASN A 216 4.49 -9.22 -15.64
CA ASN A 216 4.20 -10.62 -15.31
C ASN A 216 4.45 -10.95 -13.82
N VAL A 217 5.16 -10.06 -13.12
CA VAL A 217 5.68 -10.26 -11.77
C VAL A 217 4.58 -10.34 -10.69
N PRO A 218 3.53 -9.50 -10.68
CA PRO A 218 2.45 -9.61 -9.70
C PRO A 218 1.69 -10.94 -9.81
N ASP A 219 1.33 -11.34 -11.03
CA ASP A 219 0.61 -12.60 -11.28
C ASP A 219 1.46 -13.81 -10.86
N PHE A 220 2.77 -13.77 -11.10
CA PHE A 220 3.68 -14.83 -10.65
C PHE A 220 3.70 -14.94 -9.13
N ARG A 221 3.93 -13.80 -8.46
CA ARG A 221 4.00 -13.74 -6.99
C ARG A 221 2.71 -14.27 -6.35
N ASP A 222 1.56 -13.86 -6.88
CA ASP A 222 0.26 -14.20 -6.30
C ASP A 222 -0.06 -15.69 -6.52
N LYS A 223 0.25 -16.27 -7.70
CA LYS A 223 0.11 -17.72 -7.96
C LYS A 223 1.05 -18.56 -7.10
N ALA A 224 2.27 -18.08 -6.87
CA ALA A 224 3.28 -18.74 -6.04
C ALA A 224 3.07 -18.51 -4.52
N LYS A 225 2.07 -17.72 -4.12
CA LYS A 225 1.78 -17.31 -2.73
C LYS A 225 2.96 -16.65 -2.00
N LEU A 226 3.83 -15.95 -2.73
CA LEU A 226 5.00 -15.32 -2.13
C LEU A 226 4.68 -13.97 -1.49
N LEU A 227 5.29 -13.70 -0.35
CA LEU A 227 5.28 -12.36 0.24
C LEU A 227 6.08 -11.39 -0.63
N GLY A 228 5.52 -10.21 -0.86
CA GLY A 228 6.19 -9.15 -1.62
C GLY A 228 7.54 -8.72 -1.02
N SER A 229 7.79 -8.93 0.26
CA SER A 229 9.09 -8.66 0.91
C SER A 229 10.17 -9.71 0.58
N LYS A 230 9.78 -10.94 0.24
CA LYS A 230 10.69 -12.07 -0.02
C LYS A 230 10.95 -12.36 -1.50
N PHE A 231 10.46 -11.49 -2.37
CA PHE A 231 10.44 -11.74 -3.80
C PHE A 231 10.88 -10.52 -4.60
N ARG A 232 11.83 -10.69 -5.53
CA ARG A 232 12.21 -9.66 -6.50
C ARG A 232 12.38 -10.27 -7.89
N PHE A 233 12.15 -9.44 -8.89
CA PHE A 233 12.45 -9.77 -10.29
C PHE A 233 13.68 -8.97 -10.76
N LEU A 234 14.58 -9.65 -11.47
CA LEU A 234 15.71 -9.04 -12.16
C LEU A 234 15.83 -9.64 -13.55
N SER A 235 15.93 -8.81 -14.60
CA SER A 235 16.21 -9.37 -15.92
C SER A 235 17.66 -9.85 -16.01
N LYS A 236 17.92 -10.96 -16.72
CA LYS A 236 19.27 -11.49 -16.97
C LYS A 236 20.16 -10.43 -17.65
N ARG A 237 19.56 -9.55 -18.46
CA ARG A 237 20.23 -8.38 -19.06
C ARG A 237 20.63 -7.33 -18.02
N ASP A 238 19.72 -6.93 -17.14
CA ASP A 238 19.98 -5.90 -16.12
C ASP A 238 21.10 -6.33 -15.15
N ILE A 239 21.17 -7.63 -14.82
CA ILE A 239 22.23 -8.20 -13.97
C ILE A 239 23.62 -7.97 -14.57
N ALA A 240 23.74 -8.07 -15.90
CA ALA A 240 24.99 -7.88 -16.62
C ALA A 240 25.28 -6.39 -16.89
N SER A 241 24.29 -5.62 -17.33
CA SER A 241 24.51 -4.26 -17.84
C SER A 241 24.41 -3.15 -16.78
N ASP A 242 23.77 -3.38 -15.63
CA ASP A 242 23.55 -2.36 -14.59
C ASP A 242 23.90 -2.89 -13.18
N PRO A 243 25.21 -2.90 -12.82
CA PRO A 243 25.66 -3.35 -11.51
C PRO A 243 25.07 -2.56 -10.34
N ALA A 244 24.80 -1.25 -10.53
CA ALA A 244 24.28 -0.39 -9.48
C ALA A 244 22.84 -0.74 -9.11
N ARG A 245 21.97 -0.92 -10.11
CA ARG A 245 20.57 -1.34 -9.90
C ARG A 245 20.49 -2.73 -9.31
N ARG A 246 21.30 -3.66 -9.81
CA ARG A 246 21.40 -5.04 -9.31
C ARG A 246 21.81 -5.09 -7.84
N ASP A 247 22.93 -4.44 -7.49
CA ASP A 247 23.44 -4.41 -6.11
C ASP A 247 22.47 -3.67 -5.17
N PHE A 248 21.74 -2.68 -5.67
CA PHE A 248 20.64 -2.06 -4.93
C PHE A 248 19.49 -3.03 -4.66
N VAL A 249 18.97 -3.74 -5.66
CA VAL A 249 17.85 -4.69 -5.50
C VAL A 249 18.23 -5.81 -4.53
N LEU A 250 19.41 -6.41 -4.69
CA LEU A 250 19.90 -7.50 -3.84
C LEU A 250 20.11 -7.06 -2.38
N ARG A 251 20.75 -5.90 -2.14
CA ARG A 251 20.89 -5.37 -0.77
C ARG A 251 19.54 -5.16 -0.09
N ASN A 252 18.56 -4.66 -0.83
CA ASN A 252 17.26 -4.34 -0.25
C ASN A 252 16.43 -5.57 0.08
N ILE A 253 16.41 -6.61 -0.77
CA ILE A 253 15.69 -7.85 -0.45
C ILE A 253 16.34 -8.54 0.76
N VAL A 254 17.67 -8.56 0.82
CA VAL A 254 18.42 -9.17 1.92
C VAL A 254 18.21 -8.43 3.25
N ARG A 255 18.24 -7.09 3.24
CA ARG A 255 17.93 -6.27 4.42
C ARG A 255 16.51 -6.46 4.95
N GLN A 256 15.59 -6.92 4.11
CA GLN A 256 14.21 -7.18 4.49
C GLN A 256 13.98 -8.62 4.94
N LYS A 257 15.01 -9.48 4.97
CA LYS A 257 14.89 -10.91 5.29
C LYS A 257 14.21 -11.14 6.63
N ALA A 258 14.76 -10.62 7.72
CA ALA A 258 14.24 -10.85 9.07
C ALA A 258 12.77 -10.38 9.23
N ALA A 259 12.42 -9.27 8.57
CA ALA A 259 11.06 -8.75 8.56
C ALA A 259 10.10 -9.59 7.72
N GLY A 260 10.55 -10.04 6.55
CA GLY A 260 9.80 -10.96 5.70
C GLY A 260 9.55 -12.28 6.42
N ASP A 261 10.58 -12.81 7.08
CA ASP A 261 10.54 -14.02 7.93
C ASP A 261 9.48 -13.87 9.02
N ALA A 262 9.49 -12.74 9.74
CA ALA A 262 8.51 -12.46 10.78
C ALA A 262 7.07 -12.35 10.25
N ILE A 263 6.84 -11.68 9.12
CA ILE A 263 5.50 -11.59 8.49
C ILE A 263 5.01 -12.97 8.04
N GLU A 264 5.89 -13.80 7.48
CA GLU A 264 5.53 -15.13 7.02
C GLU A 264 5.11 -16.02 8.19
N LEU A 265 5.94 -16.06 9.24
CA LEU A 265 5.64 -16.82 10.46
C LEU A 265 4.33 -16.35 11.08
N LEU A 266 4.11 -15.03 11.19
CA LEU A 266 2.87 -14.47 11.69
C LEU A 266 1.67 -14.86 10.82
N THR A 267 1.81 -14.79 9.49
CA THR A 267 0.71 -15.13 8.55
C THR A 267 0.35 -16.61 8.67
N HIS A 268 1.35 -17.49 8.77
CA HIS A 268 1.14 -18.92 8.96
C HIS A 268 0.51 -19.23 10.33
N GLU A 269 1.00 -18.61 11.40
CA GLU A 269 0.43 -18.72 12.74
C GLU A 269 -1.01 -18.23 12.80
N TRP A 270 -1.30 -17.10 12.13
CA TRP A 270 -2.65 -16.58 11.98
C TRP A 270 -3.54 -17.58 11.25
N GLN A 271 -3.10 -18.12 10.11
CA GLN A 271 -3.88 -19.10 9.33
C GLN A 271 -4.16 -20.39 10.12
N SER A 272 -3.15 -20.90 10.83
CA SER A 272 -3.28 -22.05 11.73
C SER A 272 -4.26 -21.77 12.88
N SER A 273 -4.17 -20.57 13.46
CA SER A 273 -5.07 -20.11 14.53
C SER A 273 -6.50 -19.99 14.04
N ILE A 274 -6.76 -19.44 12.85
CA ILE A 274 -8.09 -19.40 12.24
C ILE A 274 -8.63 -20.82 12.03
N THR A 275 -7.83 -21.71 11.46
CA THR A 275 -8.29 -23.07 11.14
C THR A 275 -8.69 -23.81 12.41
N THR A 276 -7.85 -23.73 13.44
CA THR A 276 -8.12 -24.33 14.75
C THR A 276 -9.33 -23.68 15.44
N ALA A 277 -9.43 -22.35 15.40
CA ALA A 277 -10.55 -21.61 15.95
C ALA A 277 -11.88 -21.95 15.25
N LEU A 278 -11.84 -22.12 13.93
CA LEU A 278 -12.97 -22.56 13.13
C LEU A 278 -13.43 -23.96 13.54
N ASP A 279 -12.51 -24.91 13.69
CA ASP A 279 -12.85 -26.26 14.13
C ASP A 279 -13.50 -26.27 15.52
N GLN A 280 -12.97 -25.48 16.46
CA GLN A 280 -13.54 -25.32 17.80
C GLN A 280 -14.92 -24.65 17.77
N MET A 281 -15.08 -23.58 16.98
CA MET A 281 -16.37 -22.93 16.78
C MET A 281 -17.40 -23.91 16.21
N MET A 282 -17.01 -24.69 15.20
CA MET A 282 -17.89 -25.68 14.57
C MET A 282 -18.26 -26.81 15.53
N GLU A 283 -17.36 -27.22 16.43
CA GLU A 283 -17.69 -28.16 17.51
C GLU A 283 -18.75 -27.58 18.44
N SER A 284 -18.62 -26.32 18.87
CA SER A 284 -19.64 -25.64 19.69
C SER A 284 -20.97 -25.49 18.95
N ILE A 285 -20.97 -25.11 17.67
CA ILE A 285 -22.18 -24.96 16.86
C ILE A 285 -22.90 -26.31 16.71
N ARG A 286 -22.19 -27.42 16.51
CA ARG A 286 -22.77 -28.77 16.41
C ARG A 286 -23.46 -29.23 17.70
N ARG A 287 -23.17 -28.60 18.84
CA ARG A 287 -23.84 -28.88 20.12
C ARG A 287 -25.15 -28.11 20.29
N LEU A 288 -25.43 -27.11 19.46
CA LEU A 288 -26.69 -26.37 19.49
C LEU A 288 -27.80 -27.23 18.87
N ASP A 289 -28.95 -27.26 19.52
CA ASP A 289 -30.15 -27.90 19.01
C ASP A 289 -31.07 -26.89 18.31
N VAL A 290 -32.01 -27.36 17.50
CA VAL A 290 -33.05 -26.55 16.84
C VAL A 290 -33.84 -25.73 17.87
N ALA A 291 -34.03 -26.26 19.08
CA ALA A 291 -34.65 -25.55 20.19
C ALA A 291 -33.90 -24.28 20.57
N ASP A 292 -32.56 -24.28 20.57
CA ASP A 292 -31.75 -23.09 20.90
C ASP A 292 -31.95 -21.97 19.87
N TYR A 293 -32.00 -22.34 18.59
CA TYR A 293 -32.27 -21.39 17.50
C TYR A 293 -33.70 -20.84 17.58
N ALA A 294 -34.68 -21.69 17.93
CA ALA A 294 -36.05 -21.28 18.15
C ALA A 294 -36.15 -20.30 19.34
N TYR A 295 -35.46 -20.58 20.44
CA TYR A 295 -35.42 -19.69 21.60
C TYR A 295 -34.81 -18.33 21.28
N ILE A 296 -33.70 -18.29 20.55
CA ILE A 296 -33.12 -17.03 20.09
C ILE A 296 -34.12 -16.25 19.23
N LYS A 297 -34.76 -16.91 18.27
CA LYS A 297 -35.75 -16.28 17.38
C LYS A 297 -36.94 -15.73 18.16
N ASP A 298 -37.55 -16.56 19.00
CA ASP A 298 -38.85 -16.28 19.62
C ASP A 298 -38.71 -15.32 20.81
N TYR A 299 -37.62 -15.40 21.58
CA TYR A 299 -37.44 -14.57 22.79
C TYR A 299 -36.55 -13.34 22.60
N ARG A 300 -35.67 -13.31 21.58
CA ARG A 300 -34.75 -12.17 21.35
C ARG A 300 -35.09 -11.43 20.07
N LEU A 301 -35.11 -12.15 18.95
CA LEU A 301 -35.12 -11.53 17.63
C LEU A 301 -36.51 -11.08 17.18
N THR A 302 -37.57 -11.67 17.72
CA THR A 302 -38.95 -11.26 17.41
C THR A 302 -39.27 -9.85 17.93
N GLU A 303 -38.68 -9.46 19.07
CA GLU A 303 -38.81 -8.11 19.61
C GLU A 303 -38.04 -7.10 18.75
N GLU A 304 -36.82 -7.45 18.36
CA GLU A 304 -35.90 -6.59 17.59
C GLU A 304 -36.13 -6.63 16.07
N LYS A 305 -36.98 -7.55 15.58
CA LYS A 305 -37.23 -7.85 14.15
C LYS A 305 -35.96 -8.05 13.31
N VAL A 306 -34.91 -8.53 13.94
CA VAL A 306 -33.68 -8.91 13.26
C VAL A 306 -33.85 -10.30 12.69
N SER A 307 -33.39 -10.55 11.46
CA SER A 307 -33.43 -11.90 10.89
C SER A 307 -32.50 -12.82 11.68
N LEU A 308 -32.93 -14.07 11.89
CA LEU A 308 -32.09 -15.07 12.55
C LEU A 308 -30.73 -15.22 11.85
N LEU A 309 -30.72 -15.20 10.52
CA LEU A 309 -29.49 -15.28 9.73
C LEU A 309 -28.52 -14.12 10.03
N ASN A 310 -29.00 -12.88 10.07
CA ASN A 310 -28.14 -11.72 10.36
C ASN A 310 -27.56 -11.81 11.76
N TYR A 311 -28.37 -12.19 12.74
CA TYR A 311 -27.93 -12.36 14.11
C TYR A 311 -26.88 -13.48 14.25
N LEU A 312 -27.13 -14.65 13.65
CA LEU A 312 -26.18 -15.76 13.68
C LEU A 312 -24.87 -15.41 12.96
N THR A 313 -24.94 -14.67 11.85
CA THR A 313 -23.75 -14.20 11.13
C THR A 313 -22.89 -13.30 12.02
N TRP A 314 -23.50 -12.35 12.73
CA TRP A 314 -22.79 -11.53 13.70
C TRP A 314 -22.22 -12.37 14.85
N LEU A 315 -23.05 -13.21 15.47
CA LEU A 315 -22.67 -14.04 16.61
C LEU A 315 -21.49 -14.96 16.28
N TYR A 316 -21.55 -15.65 15.14
CA TYR A 316 -20.49 -16.57 14.71
C TYR A 316 -19.21 -15.82 14.32
N ASN A 317 -19.29 -14.66 13.67
CA ASN A 317 -18.10 -13.86 13.38
C ASN A 317 -17.43 -13.34 14.66
N SER A 318 -18.21 -12.84 15.63
CA SER A 318 -17.69 -12.41 16.93
C SER A 318 -17.11 -13.57 17.72
N TYR A 319 -17.75 -14.73 17.68
CA TYR A 319 -17.27 -15.93 18.38
C TYR A 319 -15.97 -16.46 17.77
N LEU A 320 -15.89 -16.55 16.43
CA LEU A 320 -14.65 -16.88 15.72
C LEU A 320 -13.54 -15.88 16.05
N GLY A 321 -13.85 -14.58 16.02
CA GLY A 321 -12.92 -13.51 16.38
C GLY A 321 -12.33 -13.71 17.77
N SER A 322 -13.16 -14.04 18.76
CA SER A 322 -12.71 -14.27 20.13
C SER A 322 -11.68 -15.40 20.28
N PHE A 323 -11.87 -16.52 19.57
CA PHE A 323 -10.91 -17.63 19.58
C PHE A 323 -9.59 -17.27 18.89
N VAL A 324 -9.66 -16.50 17.80
CA VAL A 324 -8.46 -16.03 17.09
C VAL A 324 -7.68 -15.04 17.95
N GLU A 325 -8.36 -14.10 18.61
CA GLU A 325 -7.74 -13.11 19.52
C GLU A 325 -7.06 -13.79 20.72
N GLU A 326 -7.73 -14.74 21.39
CA GLU A 326 -7.17 -15.47 22.54
C GLU A 326 -5.89 -16.24 22.16
N ARG A 327 -5.89 -16.87 20.98
CA ARG A 327 -4.73 -17.61 20.46
C ARG A 327 -3.58 -16.70 20.10
N LEU A 328 -3.84 -15.62 19.35
CA LEU A 328 -2.81 -14.65 18.96
C LEU A 328 -2.24 -13.88 20.15
N ALA A 329 -3.05 -13.62 21.19
CA ALA A 329 -2.57 -13.01 22.43
C ALA A 329 -1.59 -13.92 23.19
N SER A 330 -1.68 -15.24 22.98
CA SER A 330 -0.78 -16.24 23.56
C SER A 330 0.49 -16.46 22.72
N SER A 331 0.53 -15.94 21.49
CA SER A 331 1.66 -16.04 20.56
C SER A 331 2.78 -15.06 20.92
N HIS A 332 4.03 -15.49 20.74
CA HIS A 332 5.20 -14.84 21.33
C HIS A 332 5.55 -13.49 20.67
N SER A 333 5.59 -12.43 21.48
CA SER A 333 6.08 -11.09 21.12
C SER A 333 7.49 -11.07 20.49
N ALA A 334 8.33 -12.09 20.75
CA ALA A 334 9.70 -12.15 20.25
C ALA A 334 9.78 -12.36 18.73
N ALA A 335 8.84 -13.09 18.13
CA ALA A 335 8.80 -13.30 16.67
C ALA A 335 8.45 -12.02 15.89
N LEU A 336 7.86 -11.02 16.57
CA LEU A 336 7.42 -9.75 16.00
C LEU A 336 8.39 -8.59 16.27
N GLU A 337 9.46 -8.82 17.04
CA GLU A 337 10.49 -7.82 17.31
C GLU A 337 11.09 -7.24 16.02
N PRO A 338 11.40 -8.04 14.96
CA PRO A 338 11.91 -7.52 13.69
C PRO A 338 10.95 -6.56 12.97
N LEU A 339 9.63 -6.66 13.23
CA LEU A 339 8.64 -5.75 12.66
C LEU A 339 8.58 -4.43 13.41
N THR A 340 8.82 -4.47 14.72
CA THR A 340 8.85 -3.29 15.57
C THR A 340 10.11 -2.46 15.31
N SER A 341 11.23 -3.13 15.00
CA SER A 341 12.49 -2.48 14.60
C SER A 341 12.49 -2.00 13.15
N LEU A 342 11.46 -2.33 12.35
CA LEU A 342 11.27 -1.90 10.97
C LEU A 342 10.86 -0.42 10.84
N VAL A 343 11.56 0.48 11.54
CA VAL A 343 11.32 1.93 11.50
C VAL A 343 11.86 2.55 10.20
N SER A 344 12.60 1.79 9.37
CA SER A 344 13.11 2.32 8.11
C SER A 344 12.01 2.39 7.03
N LYS A 345 11.74 3.62 6.57
CA LYS A 345 10.86 3.95 5.44
C LYS A 345 11.42 3.33 4.16
N SER A 346 11.19 2.04 3.92
CA SER A 346 11.59 1.40 2.66
C SER A 346 10.61 1.81 1.56
N ALA A 347 10.81 2.99 0.97
CA ALA A 347 9.96 3.60 -0.06
C ALA A 347 10.09 2.94 -1.45
N ILE A 348 10.49 1.66 -1.52
CA ILE A 348 10.92 1.01 -2.77
C ILE A 348 9.74 0.34 -3.47
N LEU A 349 8.78 -0.21 -2.71
CA LEU A 349 7.53 -0.69 -3.26
C LEU A 349 6.50 0.43 -3.15
N ARG A 350 5.78 0.69 -4.25
CA ARG A 350 4.58 1.52 -4.17
C ARG A 350 3.70 0.93 -3.06
N PRO A 351 3.19 1.74 -2.11
CA PRO A 351 2.21 1.27 -1.14
C PRO A 351 1.11 0.52 -1.91
N MET A 352 0.89 -0.75 -1.57
CA MET A 352 -0.07 -1.57 -2.33
C MET A 352 -1.49 -1.05 -2.10
N SER A 353 -2.32 -1.11 -3.15
CA SER A 353 -3.76 -0.77 -3.09
C SER A 353 -4.56 -1.66 -2.13
N GLU A 354 -3.97 -2.74 -1.63
CA GLU A 354 -4.66 -3.69 -0.77
C GLU A 354 -5.04 -3.12 0.60
N VAL A 355 -4.25 -2.22 1.18
CA VAL A 355 -4.60 -1.62 2.49
C VAL A 355 -5.92 -0.83 2.40
N PRO A 356 -6.09 0.12 1.44
CA PRO A 356 -7.38 0.76 1.21
C PRO A 356 -8.55 -0.20 0.98
N ARG A 357 -8.32 -1.30 0.24
CA ARG A 357 -9.36 -2.31 -0.05
C ARG A 357 -9.78 -3.10 1.18
N ILE A 358 -8.81 -3.59 1.95
CA ILE A 358 -9.04 -4.27 3.23
C ILE A 358 -9.84 -3.34 4.15
N TYR A 359 -9.39 -2.09 4.29
CA TYR A 359 -10.03 -1.12 5.16
C TYR A 359 -11.46 -0.79 4.70
N SER A 360 -11.70 -0.66 3.38
CA SER A 360 -13.04 -0.45 2.84
C SER A 360 -14.00 -1.63 3.11
N ARG A 361 -13.52 -2.88 3.12
CA ARG A 361 -14.32 -4.06 3.48
C ARG A 361 -14.60 -4.18 4.98
N ILE A 362 -13.75 -3.57 5.81
CA ILE A 362 -14.00 -3.42 7.25
C ILE A 362 -15.05 -2.35 7.48
N THR A 363 -15.01 -1.23 6.74
CA THR A 363 -15.91 -0.10 6.96
C THR A 363 -17.28 -0.27 6.29
N THR A 364 -17.34 -1.03 5.19
CA THR A 364 -18.57 -1.22 4.41
C THR A 364 -18.94 -2.70 4.24
N THR A 365 -20.21 -2.95 3.95
CA THR A 365 -20.74 -4.27 3.60
C THR A 365 -21.60 -4.18 2.35
N LYS A 366 -21.49 -5.19 1.48
CA LYS A 366 -22.44 -5.36 0.36
C LYS A 366 -23.73 -5.95 0.94
N VAL A 367 -24.83 -5.23 0.77
CA VAL A 367 -26.15 -5.70 1.23
C VAL A 367 -26.63 -6.77 0.26
N THR A 368 -26.87 -7.99 0.74
CA THR A 368 -27.53 -9.05 -0.04
C THR A 368 -29.03 -8.79 -0.07
N GLU A 369 -29.63 -8.93 -1.25
CA GLU A 369 -31.08 -8.91 -1.43
C GLU A 369 -31.72 -9.95 -0.51
N PHE A 370 -32.78 -9.55 0.21
CA PHE A 370 -33.52 -10.47 1.07
C PHE A 370 -34.36 -11.41 0.20
N PRO A 371 -34.21 -12.75 0.32
CA PRO A 371 -35.14 -13.67 -0.30
C PRO A 371 -36.48 -13.62 0.45
N ASP A 372 -37.56 -13.34 -0.29
CA ASP A 372 -38.96 -13.60 0.09
C ASP A 372 -39.60 -12.78 1.23
N GLY A 373 -39.29 -11.48 1.35
CA GLY A 373 -40.07 -10.52 2.15
C GLY A 373 -40.00 -9.10 1.59
N GLU A 374 -40.86 -8.17 2.06
CA GLU A 374 -40.73 -6.73 1.79
C GLU A 374 -39.37 -6.25 2.31
N ALA A 375 -38.35 -6.31 1.44
CA ALA A 375 -37.01 -5.87 1.76
C ALA A 375 -37.03 -4.40 2.19
N ALA A 376 -36.23 -4.05 3.20
CA ALA A 376 -36.06 -2.65 3.59
C ALA A 376 -35.55 -1.86 2.38
N LYS A 377 -36.35 -0.92 1.87
CA LYS A 377 -35.97 -0.01 0.77
C LYS A 377 -34.76 0.87 1.11
N VAL A 378 -34.51 1.05 2.41
CA VAL A 378 -33.39 1.79 2.98
C VAL A 378 -33.14 1.31 4.41
N SER A 379 -31.89 1.32 4.84
CA SER A 379 -31.46 1.01 6.21
C SER A 379 -30.39 1.99 6.68
N THR A 380 -30.16 2.03 7.99
CA THR A 380 -29.06 2.79 8.58
C THR A 380 -27.72 2.37 7.98
N GLY A 381 -26.88 3.36 7.68
CA GLY A 381 -25.58 3.18 7.06
C GLY A 381 -25.60 3.06 5.54
N ASP A 382 -26.76 2.93 4.89
CA ASP A 382 -26.82 2.87 3.41
C ASP A 382 -26.19 4.12 2.79
N ILE A 383 -25.24 3.89 1.88
CA ILE A 383 -24.50 4.89 1.13
C ILE A 383 -25.09 4.98 -0.27
N PHE A 384 -25.44 6.20 -0.67
CA PHE A 384 -25.88 6.52 -2.01
C PHE A 384 -24.92 7.48 -2.68
N VAL A 385 -24.59 7.24 -3.95
CA VAL A 385 -23.65 8.07 -4.73
C VAL A 385 -24.34 8.61 -5.97
N ARG A 386 -24.02 9.84 -6.37
CA ARG A 386 -24.55 10.44 -7.60
C ARG A 386 -24.06 9.69 -8.85
N LYS A 387 -24.97 9.26 -9.73
CA LYS A 387 -24.61 8.58 -10.99
C LYS A 387 -23.72 9.47 -11.85
N SER A 388 -23.99 10.78 -11.91
CA SER A 388 -23.14 11.74 -12.64
C SER A 388 -21.68 11.75 -12.21
N ARG A 389 -21.39 11.46 -10.94
CA ARG A 389 -20.00 11.33 -10.44
C ARG A 389 -19.32 10.05 -10.87
N LEU A 390 -20.08 8.97 -11.02
CA LEU A 390 -19.60 7.66 -11.44
C LEU A 390 -19.55 7.50 -12.97
N ALA A 391 -20.33 8.30 -13.71
CA ALA A 391 -20.46 8.22 -15.16
C ALA A 391 -19.13 8.26 -15.91
N LYS A 392 -18.12 8.99 -15.40
CA LYS A 392 -16.77 9.04 -15.99
C LYS A 392 -15.99 7.72 -15.90
N TYR A 393 -16.45 6.74 -15.11
CA TYR A 393 -15.79 5.43 -14.94
C TYR A 393 -16.56 4.28 -15.58
N VAL A 394 -17.80 4.52 -15.98
CA VAL A 394 -18.64 3.58 -16.73
C VAL A 394 -18.30 3.78 -18.21
N GLU A 395 -17.75 2.75 -18.87
CA GLU A 395 -17.56 2.82 -20.32
C GLU A 395 -18.93 2.92 -21.02
N PRO A 396 -19.03 3.69 -22.13
CA PRO A 396 -20.15 3.50 -23.04
C PRO A 396 -20.12 2.03 -23.50
N PRO A 397 -21.29 1.36 -23.62
CA PRO A 397 -21.31 -0.02 -24.06
C PRO A 397 -20.52 -0.13 -25.36
N LYS A 398 -19.51 -1.01 -25.38
CA LYS A 398 -18.83 -1.37 -26.62
C LYS A 398 -19.92 -1.82 -27.58
N VAL A 399 -20.16 -1.02 -28.62
CA VAL A 399 -20.95 -1.45 -29.78
C VAL A 399 -20.24 -2.70 -30.27
N GLN A 400 -20.78 -3.87 -29.92
CA GLN A 400 -20.38 -5.10 -30.56
C GLN A 400 -20.68 -4.88 -32.03
N ASP A 401 -19.67 -5.07 -32.88
CA ASP A 401 -19.82 -5.09 -34.32
C ASP A 401 -20.92 -6.09 -34.69
N ALA A 402 -22.14 -5.58 -34.81
CA ALA A 402 -23.22 -6.30 -35.44
C ALA A 402 -22.83 -6.38 -36.91
N ALA A 403 -22.39 -7.56 -37.32
CA ALA A 403 -22.24 -7.91 -38.72
C ALA A 403 -23.50 -7.46 -39.50
N PRO A 404 -23.35 -6.89 -40.70
CA PRO A 404 -24.50 -6.46 -41.48
C PRO A 404 -25.33 -7.70 -41.85
N SER A 405 -26.51 -7.79 -41.24
CA SER A 405 -27.56 -8.72 -41.67
C SER A 405 -28.17 -8.16 -42.95
N ASP A 406 -27.82 -8.76 -44.08
CA ASP A 406 -28.53 -8.60 -45.35
C ASP A 406 -29.99 -9.04 -45.19
N ALA A 407 -30.89 -8.08 -44.95
CA ALA A 407 -32.32 -8.26 -45.13
C ALA A 407 -32.90 -6.97 -45.71
N GLN A 408 -33.13 -6.98 -47.03
CA GLN A 408 -33.89 -5.94 -47.70
C GLN A 408 -35.32 -5.86 -47.14
N PRO A 409 -35.89 -4.65 -46.94
CA PRO A 409 -37.27 -4.49 -46.52
C PRO A 409 -38.23 -4.70 -47.70
N ASN A 410 -39.30 -5.45 -47.44
CA ASN A 410 -40.40 -5.73 -48.36
C ASN A 410 -41.29 -4.47 -48.52
N PRO A 411 -41.51 -3.94 -49.74
CA PRO A 411 -42.22 -2.67 -49.96
C PRO A 411 -43.74 -2.80 -50.04
N ASN A 412 -44.34 -3.72 -49.29
CA ASN A 412 -45.78 -3.86 -49.15
C ASN A 412 -46.13 -4.02 -47.68
N ASP A 413 -46.35 -2.90 -47.01
CA ASP A 413 -47.51 -2.75 -46.13
C ASP A 413 -47.83 -1.26 -45.95
N VAL A 414 -48.92 -0.88 -46.61
CA VAL A 414 -49.53 0.44 -46.64
C VAL A 414 -50.76 0.41 -45.72
N ALA A 415 -51.05 1.57 -45.12
CA ALA A 415 -52.34 1.99 -44.55
C ALA A 415 -52.64 1.52 -43.11
N LEU A 416 -53.22 2.29 -42.18
CA LEU A 416 -54.02 3.54 -42.19
C LEU A 416 -53.75 4.32 -40.89
N VAL A 417 -53.51 5.64 -40.93
CA VAL A 417 -54.48 6.75 -40.71
C VAL A 417 -55.32 6.66 -39.42
N ALA A 418 -55.02 7.53 -38.46
CA ALA A 418 -56.01 8.44 -37.86
C ALA A 418 -55.28 9.68 -37.29
N VAL A 419 -55.71 10.84 -37.78
CA VAL A 419 -55.28 12.21 -37.45
C VAL A 419 -56.38 12.83 -36.57
N GLU A 420 -56.07 14.01 -36.00
CA GLU A 420 -56.96 15.06 -35.44
C GLU A 420 -57.17 14.96 -33.91
N ASP A 421 -56.93 16.00 -33.09
CA ASP A 421 -56.83 17.46 -33.29
C ASP A 421 -55.95 18.08 -32.17
N ALA A 422 -55.02 19.00 -32.45
CA ALA A 422 -55.19 20.46 -32.52
C ALA A 422 -55.68 21.09 -31.19
N GLN A 423 -55.21 22.22 -30.65
CA GLN A 423 -54.26 23.27 -30.95
C GLN A 423 -54.27 24.14 -29.67
N GLY A 424 -53.18 24.86 -29.34
CA GLY A 424 -53.25 25.85 -28.27
C GLY A 424 -51.90 26.41 -27.85
N ALA A 425 -51.30 27.22 -28.71
CA ALA A 425 -50.13 28.02 -28.38
C ALA A 425 -50.51 29.16 -27.42
N SER A 426 -49.71 29.38 -26.37
CA SER A 426 -49.26 30.72 -25.98
C SER A 426 -48.10 30.61 -24.99
N ALA A 427 -46.91 31.01 -25.42
CA ALA A 427 -45.86 31.43 -24.50
C ALA A 427 -46.33 32.69 -23.76
N PRO A 428 -45.88 32.88 -22.50
CA PRO A 428 -45.15 34.13 -22.29
C PRO A 428 -43.92 34.00 -21.39
N ALA A 429 -42.98 34.87 -21.73
CA ALA A 429 -42.13 35.66 -20.85
C ALA A 429 -41.08 34.93 -19.99
N ALA A 430 -39.85 35.07 -20.47
CA ALA A 430 -38.62 34.99 -19.70
C ALA A 430 -38.73 35.81 -18.41
N ALA A 431 -38.88 35.11 -17.28
CA ALA A 431 -38.49 35.61 -15.98
C ALA A 431 -37.08 35.07 -15.71
N GLN A 432 -36.08 35.93 -15.85
CA GLN A 432 -34.76 35.71 -15.27
C GLN A 432 -34.95 35.67 -13.75
N LYS A 433 -35.14 34.47 -13.20
CA LYS A 433 -34.85 34.20 -11.80
C LYS A 433 -33.34 34.26 -11.68
N GLU A 434 -32.85 35.29 -11.00
CA GLU A 434 -31.55 35.21 -10.35
C GLU A 434 -31.53 33.91 -9.52
N GLU A 435 -30.75 32.93 -9.97
CA GLU A 435 -30.47 31.72 -9.21
C GLU A 435 -29.77 32.15 -7.93
N VAL A 436 -30.56 32.24 -6.86
CA VAL A 436 -30.06 32.19 -5.48
C VAL A 436 -29.16 30.96 -5.42
N GLY A 437 -27.85 31.18 -5.30
CA GLY A 437 -26.81 30.16 -5.46
C GLY A 437 -27.17 28.87 -4.72
N SER A 438 -27.71 27.90 -5.46
CA SER A 438 -28.11 26.63 -4.89
C SER A 438 -26.84 25.90 -4.51
N ILE A 439 -26.70 25.57 -3.23
CA ILE A 439 -25.58 24.73 -2.76
C ILE A 439 -25.60 23.46 -3.61
N PRO A 440 -24.50 23.14 -4.32
CA PRO A 440 -24.47 21.97 -5.18
C PRO A 440 -24.77 20.71 -4.34
N PRO A 441 -25.60 19.78 -4.83
CA PRO A 441 -25.95 18.61 -4.06
C PRO A 441 -24.69 17.75 -3.81
N PRO A 442 -24.58 17.13 -2.62
CA PRO A 442 -23.40 16.37 -2.23
C PRO A 442 -23.11 15.21 -3.19
N ASP A 443 -21.86 14.75 -3.23
CA ASP A 443 -21.47 13.67 -4.15
C ASP A 443 -21.97 12.31 -3.68
N VAL A 444 -22.03 12.16 -2.36
CA VAL A 444 -22.40 10.96 -1.63
C VAL A 444 -23.24 11.36 -0.43
N ILE A 445 -24.20 10.51 -0.08
CA ILE A 445 -25.04 10.67 1.11
C ILE A 445 -25.11 9.34 1.86
N ALA A 446 -25.13 9.37 3.20
CA ALA A 446 -25.28 8.18 4.03
C ALA A 446 -26.48 8.29 4.97
N ALA A 447 -27.28 7.23 5.07
CA ALA A 447 -28.45 7.19 5.95
C ALA A 447 -28.00 7.07 7.42
N VAL A 448 -28.39 8.02 8.26
CA VAL A 448 -28.03 8.05 9.69
C VAL A 448 -29.24 7.92 10.61
N THR A 449 -30.42 7.68 10.03
CA THR A 449 -31.65 7.45 10.80
C THR A 449 -31.48 6.18 11.65
N PRO A 450 -31.91 6.16 12.93
CA PRO A 450 -31.75 5.01 13.80
C PRO A 450 -32.34 3.73 13.22
N ILE A 451 -31.66 2.60 13.44
CA ILE A 451 -32.06 1.31 12.86
C ILE A 451 -33.45 0.87 13.33
N CYS A 452 -33.80 1.17 14.58
CA CYS A 452 -35.09 0.86 15.19
C CYS A 452 -36.28 1.59 14.54
N ASP A 453 -36.03 2.69 13.81
CA ASP A 453 -37.07 3.44 13.10
C ASP A 453 -37.26 2.97 11.65
N LEU A 454 -36.28 2.25 11.09
CA LEU A 454 -36.25 1.76 9.70
C LEU A 454 -36.60 0.27 9.56
N VAL A 455 -37.07 -0.36 10.64
CA VAL A 455 -37.35 -1.79 10.67
C VAL A 455 -38.54 -2.15 9.75
N PRO A 456 -38.38 -3.10 8.80
CA PRO A 456 -39.46 -3.55 7.91
C PRO A 456 -40.74 -3.97 8.66
N GLY A 457 -41.89 -3.53 8.14
CA GLY A 457 -43.22 -3.77 8.72
C GLY A 457 -43.48 -3.11 10.09
N ARG A 458 -42.57 -2.28 10.62
CA ARG A 458 -42.78 -1.42 11.81
C ARG A 458 -42.06 -0.07 11.63
N ILE A 459 -41.97 0.40 10.39
CA ILE A 459 -41.31 1.65 10.07
C ILE A 459 -42.03 2.79 10.80
N LYS A 460 -41.30 3.49 11.66
CA LYS A 460 -41.80 4.67 12.40
C LYS A 460 -41.36 5.98 11.74
N ALA A 461 -40.20 5.96 11.08
CA ALA A 461 -39.67 7.11 10.37
C ALA A 461 -40.56 7.46 9.17
N LYS A 462 -41.09 8.68 9.16
CA LYS A 462 -41.72 9.26 7.96
C LYS A 462 -40.69 9.73 6.94
N ASN A 463 -39.57 10.24 7.46
CA ASN A 463 -38.46 10.71 6.67
C ASN A 463 -37.16 10.05 7.13
N VAL A 464 -36.27 9.80 6.19
CA VAL A 464 -34.91 9.32 6.42
C VAL A 464 -33.98 10.51 6.39
N VAL A 465 -33.25 10.72 7.49
CA VAL A 465 -32.17 11.70 7.58
C VAL A 465 -30.88 11.08 7.05
N LEU A 466 -30.20 11.81 6.16
CA LEU A 466 -28.91 11.45 5.60
C LEU A 466 -27.89 12.60 5.80
N VAL A 467 -26.62 12.24 5.81
CA VAL A 467 -25.49 13.19 5.86
C VAL A 467 -24.83 13.26 4.51
N GLY A 468 -24.60 14.48 4.00
CA GLY A 468 -23.87 14.75 2.77
C GLY A 468 -22.36 14.54 2.92
N GLY A 469 -21.69 14.26 1.81
CA GLY A 469 -20.24 14.17 1.75
C GLY A 469 -19.70 14.45 0.35
N ALA A 470 -18.39 14.70 0.30
CA ALA A 470 -17.64 14.87 -0.93
C ALA A 470 -16.83 13.60 -1.24
N LEU A 471 -16.77 13.22 -2.52
CA LEU A 471 -15.95 12.12 -3.00
C LEU A 471 -14.66 12.64 -3.63
N THR A 472 -13.53 12.20 -3.09
CA THR A 472 -12.21 12.49 -3.65
C THR A 472 -11.54 11.18 -4.05
N GLU A 473 -11.06 11.07 -5.29
CA GLU A 473 -10.23 9.91 -5.69
C GLU A 473 -9.03 9.79 -4.74
N LEU A 474 -8.72 8.58 -4.26
CA LEU A 474 -7.70 8.38 -3.23
C LEU A 474 -6.33 8.91 -3.67
N SER A 475 -6.01 8.84 -4.97
CA SER A 475 -4.77 9.42 -5.53
C SER A 475 -4.67 10.94 -5.45
N LYS A 476 -5.79 11.64 -5.18
CA LYS A 476 -5.88 13.10 -5.04
C LYS A 476 -6.15 13.55 -3.59
N ALA A 477 -6.33 12.60 -2.68
CA ALA A 477 -6.53 12.87 -1.26
C ALA A 477 -5.30 13.54 -0.64
N LYS A 478 -5.51 14.56 0.20
CA LYS A 478 -4.43 15.27 0.93
C LYS A 478 -4.24 14.79 2.36
N GLU A 479 -5.26 14.12 2.91
CA GLU A 479 -5.36 13.72 4.31
C GLU A 479 -5.80 12.25 4.37
N ALA A 480 -5.49 11.54 5.46
CA ALA A 480 -6.04 10.22 5.70
C ALA A 480 -7.51 10.29 6.16
N SER A 481 -8.31 9.26 5.88
CA SER A 481 -9.69 9.13 6.39
C SER A 481 -10.04 7.68 6.67
N ASN A 482 -10.92 7.48 7.65
CA ASN A 482 -11.49 6.20 8.01
C ASN A 482 -12.70 5.81 7.12
N HIS A 483 -13.09 6.66 6.17
CA HIS A 483 -14.22 6.41 5.28
C HIS A 483 -13.72 6.27 3.85
N LEU A 484 -13.47 5.01 3.47
CA LEU A 484 -13.01 4.62 2.14
C LEU A 484 -14.08 3.83 1.42
N LEU A 485 -14.15 4.07 0.11
CA LEU A 485 -15.18 3.54 -0.76
C LEU A 485 -14.54 3.02 -2.05
N VAL A 486 -14.71 1.73 -2.32
CA VAL A 486 -14.18 1.09 -3.53
C VAL A 486 -15.31 0.88 -4.53
N TYR A 487 -15.16 1.48 -5.71
CA TYR A 487 -16.05 1.28 -6.84
C TYR A 487 -15.46 0.24 -7.80
N GLU A 488 -16.09 -0.92 -7.85
CA GLU A 488 -15.74 -1.99 -8.80
C GLU A 488 -16.19 -1.60 -10.20
N ARG A 489 -15.26 -1.54 -11.15
CA ARG A 489 -15.57 -1.20 -12.54
C ARG A 489 -16.08 -2.43 -13.28
N THR A 490 -17.02 -2.24 -14.19
CA THR A 490 -17.48 -3.29 -15.10
C THR A 490 -16.38 -3.66 -16.11
N GLY A 491 -16.33 -4.93 -16.52
CA GLY A 491 -15.42 -5.38 -17.59
C GLY A 491 -13.97 -5.67 -17.16
N GLY A 492 -13.73 -5.98 -15.88
CA GLY A 492 -12.41 -6.41 -15.38
C GLY A 492 -11.38 -5.28 -15.26
N GLN A 493 -11.79 -4.02 -15.38
CA GLN A 493 -10.91 -2.87 -15.14
C GLN A 493 -10.59 -2.72 -13.65
N LYS A 494 -9.43 -2.12 -13.35
CA LYS A 494 -9.00 -1.87 -11.97
C LYS A 494 -10.05 -1.02 -11.23
N PRO A 495 -10.41 -1.37 -9.98
CA PRO A 495 -11.37 -0.61 -9.19
C PRO A 495 -10.85 0.80 -8.91
N VAL A 496 -11.78 1.73 -8.68
CA VAL A 496 -11.47 3.11 -8.29
C VAL A 496 -11.72 3.28 -6.80
N GLU A 497 -10.74 3.83 -6.10
CA GLU A 497 -10.77 4.03 -4.66
C GLU A 497 -11.08 5.51 -4.36
N PHE A 498 -12.05 5.75 -3.49
CA PHE A 498 -12.46 7.09 -3.06
C PHE A 498 -12.30 7.25 -1.56
N GLN A 499 -11.88 8.45 -1.17
CA GLN A 499 -12.02 8.99 0.15
C GLN A 499 -13.36 9.73 0.26
N ILE A 500 -14.14 9.42 1.30
CA ILE A 500 -15.32 10.19 1.66
C ILE A 500 -14.95 11.20 2.73
N LYS A 501 -15.28 12.46 2.49
CA LYS A 501 -15.27 13.53 3.49
C LYS A 501 -16.70 13.93 3.80
N TRP A 502 -17.20 13.49 4.95
CA TRP A 502 -18.55 13.82 5.41
C TRP A 502 -18.65 15.30 5.79
N ASP A 503 -19.80 15.90 5.50
CA ASP A 503 -20.19 17.24 5.89
C ASP A 503 -21.49 17.18 6.70
N THR A 504 -21.32 17.10 8.01
CA THR A 504 -22.41 17.08 9.00
C THR A 504 -23.26 18.35 9.00
N LYS A 505 -22.81 19.42 8.34
CA LYS A 505 -23.56 20.69 8.24
C LYS A 505 -24.56 20.72 7.09
N THR A 506 -24.57 19.69 6.24
CA THR A 506 -25.51 19.56 5.14
C THR A 506 -26.37 18.30 5.27
N PRO A 507 -27.13 18.13 6.38
CA PRO A 507 -28.07 17.04 6.48
C PRO A 507 -29.19 17.22 5.45
N VAL A 508 -29.57 16.13 4.80
CA VAL A 508 -30.71 16.09 3.88
C VAL A 508 -31.71 15.07 4.39
N SER A 509 -32.99 15.26 4.04
CA SER A 509 -34.02 14.32 4.43
C SER A 509 -34.97 14.03 3.28
N PHE A 510 -35.31 12.75 3.12
CA PHE A 510 -36.23 12.29 2.10
C PHE A 510 -37.37 11.49 2.74
N PRO A 511 -38.60 11.59 2.23
CA PRO A 511 -39.68 10.68 2.62
C PRO A 511 -39.26 9.24 2.40
N ILE A 512 -39.65 8.33 3.31
CA ILE A 512 -39.25 6.92 3.16
C ILE A 512 -39.82 6.28 1.89
N GLY A 513 -40.96 6.79 1.40
CA GLY A 513 -41.55 6.35 0.13
C GLY A 513 -40.71 6.66 -1.10
N SER A 514 -39.75 7.59 -1.00
CA SER A 514 -38.84 7.96 -2.09
C SER A 514 -37.71 6.96 -2.31
N PHE A 515 -37.59 5.92 -1.49
CA PHE A 515 -36.58 4.89 -1.67
C PHE A 515 -37.19 3.68 -2.39
N ASP A 516 -36.52 3.20 -3.43
CA ASP A 516 -36.93 2.03 -4.22
C ASP A 516 -36.03 0.80 -3.97
N GLY A 517 -35.03 0.94 -3.09
CA GLY A 517 -34.00 -0.07 -2.82
C GLY A 517 -32.78 0.01 -3.74
N LYS A 518 -32.88 0.69 -4.88
CA LYS A 518 -31.78 0.90 -5.84
C LYS A 518 -31.23 2.32 -5.80
N GLY A 519 -31.97 3.26 -5.24
CA GLY A 519 -31.63 4.67 -5.16
C GLY A 519 -32.69 5.48 -4.44
N ILE A 520 -32.75 6.76 -4.78
CA ILE A 520 -33.75 7.71 -4.28
C ILE A 520 -34.50 8.29 -5.48
N ASP A 521 -35.78 8.00 -5.56
CA ASP A 521 -36.69 8.44 -6.62
C ASP A 521 -36.67 9.95 -6.79
N GLY A 522 -36.62 10.41 -8.05
CA GLY A 522 -36.56 11.82 -8.39
C GLY A 522 -35.17 12.46 -8.19
N THR A 523 -34.13 11.67 -7.91
CA THR A 523 -32.76 12.17 -7.73
C THR A 523 -31.74 11.42 -8.62
N ASP A 524 -30.50 11.90 -8.62
CA ASP A 524 -29.36 11.26 -9.29
C ASP A 524 -28.63 10.23 -8.41
N TYR A 525 -29.16 9.88 -7.23
CA TYR A 525 -28.48 8.99 -6.28
C TYR A 525 -28.81 7.52 -6.54
N ILE A 526 -27.77 6.67 -6.57
CA ILE A 526 -27.89 5.22 -6.56
C ILE A 526 -27.35 4.65 -5.26
N HIS A 527 -28.01 3.61 -4.75
CA HIS A 527 -27.50 2.80 -3.66
C HIS A 527 -26.24 2.08 -4.12
N MET A 528 -25.20 2.10 -3.28
CA MET A 528 -23.90 1.55 -3.65
C MET A 528 -23.37 0.54 -2.65
N THR A 529 -23.46 0.84 -1.36
CA THR A 529 -22.99 -0.04 -0.28
C THR A 529 -23.60 0.40 1.05
N ARG A 530 -23.29 -0.27 2.15
CA ARG A 530 -23.70 0.11 3.50
C ARG A 530 -22.50 0.24 4.42
N LEU A 531 -22.42 1.31 5.20
CA LEU A 531 -21.49 1.43 6.33
C LEU A 531 -21.83 0.41 7.41
N ARG A 532 -20.81 -0.22 7.99
CA ARG A 532 -21.00 -1.03 9.18
C ARG A 532 -21.43 -0.16 10.36
N GLU A 533 -22.08 -0.80 11.34
CA GLU A 533 -22.77 -0.14 12.45
C GLU A 533 -21.89 0.88 13.17
N LEU A 534 -20.65 0.52 13.54
CA LEU A 534 -19.72 1.42 14.22
C LEU A 534 -19.48 2.73 13.45
N TYR A 535 -19.20 2.63 12.14
CA TYR A 535 -18.92 3.80 11.30
C TYR A 535 -20.18 4.60 10.99
N SER A 536 -21.34 3.94 10.87
CA SER A 536 -22.62 4.64 10.74
C SER A 536 -22.97 5.42 12.02
N ALA A 537 -22.67 4.86 13.19
CA ALA A 537 -22.89 5.48 14.49
C ALA A 537 -21.95 6.67 14.72
N GLU A 538 -20.68 6.57 14.30
CA GLU A 538 -19.72 7.69 14.32
C GLU A 538 -20.24 8.91 13.56
N ILE A 539 -20.78 8.70 12.35
CA ILE A 539 -21.35 9.79 11.54
C ILE A 539 -22.63 10.33 12.18
N ALA A 540 -23.50 9.46 12.68
CA ALA A 540 -24.73 9.86 13.36
C ALA A 540 -24.43 10.69 14.63
N GLN A 541 -23.44 10.30 15.42
CA GLN A 541 -22.97 11.04 16.59
C GLN A 541 -22.40 12.39 16.19
N SER A 542 -21.59 12.45 15.12
CA SER A 542 -21.02 13.70 14.61
C SER A 542 -22.11 14.66 14.14
N LEU A 543 -23.11 14.17 13.40
CA LEU A 543 -24.28 14.96 13.02
C LEU A 543 -25.04 15.47 14.25
N ALA A 544 -25.31 14.59 15.22
CA ALA A 544 -26.04 14.95 16.42
C ALA A 544 -25.29 16.02 17.25
N ALA A 545 -23.96 15.92 17.36
CA ALA A 545 -23.14 16.90 18.05
C ALA A 545 -23.21 18.29 17.40
N ASP A 546 -23.20 18.34 16.07
CA ASP A 546 -23.33 19.61 15.34
C ASP A 546 -24.73 20.20 15.40
N LEU A 547 -25.78 19.37 15.30
CA LEU A 547 -27.18 19.82 15.37
C LEU A 547 -27.60 20.22 16.79
N ALA A 548 -27.12 19.51 17.81
CA ALA A 548 -27.46 19.78 19.21
C ALA A 548 -26.68 20.96 19.80
N ARG A 549 -25.74 21.53 19.05
CA ARG A 549 -24.94 22.65 19.55
C ARG A 549 -25.80 23.88 19.73
N VAL A 550 -26.13 24.17 20.99
CA VAL A 550 -26.68 25.47 21.38
C VAL A 550 -25.52 26.47 21.39
N GLY A 551 -25.59 27.48 20.53
CA GLY A 551 -24.61 28.55 20.52
C GLY A 551 -24.62 29.31 21.83
N VAL A 552 -23.57 29.16 22.64
CA VAL A 552 -23.30 30.08 23.74
C VAL A 552 -22.53 31.30 23.20
N PRO A 553 -22.77 32.51 23.72
CA PRO A 553 -21.96 33.67 23.37
C PRO A 553 -20.48 33.33 23.59
N ILE A 554 -19.66 33.60 22.57
CA ILE A 554 -18.22 33.42 22.67
C ILE A 554 -17.73 34.44 23.71
N ALA A 555 -17.07 33.96 24.77
CA ALA A 555 -16.46 34.85 25.73
C ALA A 555 -15.51 35.83 25.00
N PRO A 556 -15.56 37.14 25.29
CA PRO A 556 -14.65 38.10 24.68
C PRO A 556 -13.20 37.70 25.00
N PRO A 557 -12.22 38.17 24.21
CA PRO A 557 -10.82 38.02 24.60
C PRO A 557 -10.62 38.63 25.99
N PHE A 558 -10.06 37.86 26.91
CA PHE A 558 -9.68 38.36 28.21
C PHE A 558 -8.29 38.99 28.11
N THR A 559 -8.16 40.20 28.64
CA THR A 559 -6.88 40.90 28.76
C THR A 559 -6.35 40.79 30.19
N ARG A 560 -5.04 40.68 30.32
CA ARG A 560 -4.34 40.79 31.60
C ARG A 560 -3.30 41.89 31.48
N ALA A 561 -3.34 42.88 32.38
CA ALA A 561 -2.31 43.91 32.44
C ALA A 561 -0.94 43.29 32.76
N LEU A 562 0.10 43.75 32.07
CA LEU A 562 1.48 43.34 32.29
C LEU A 562 2.26 44.48 32.93
N GLU A 563 3.24 44.12 33.76
CA GLU A 563 4.26 45.07 34.20
C GLU A 563 5.32 45.17 33.11
N VAL A 564 5.80 46.39 32.86
CA VAL A 564 6.79 46.66 31.83
C VAL A 564 8.01 47.28 32.47
N GLU A 565 9.18 46.70 32.20
CA GLU A 565 10.46 47.27 32.58
C GLU A 565 11.36 47.39 31.36
N VAL A 566 11.88 48.59 31.10
CA VAL A 566 12.79 48.84 29.99
C VAL A 566 14.18 49.17 30.51
N ARG A 567 15.17 48.46 29.99
CA ARG A 567 16.59 48.70 30.26
C ARG A 567 17.32 49.11 28.99
N ALA A 568 18.15 50.14 29.10
CA ALA A 568 19.01 50.59 28.03
C ALA A 568 20.46 50.12 28.23
N LEU A 569 21.16 49.91 27.12
CA LEU A 569 22.57 49.53 27.15
C LEU A 569 23.41 50.57 27.91
N LYS A 570 24.31 50.11 28.79
CA LYS A 570 25.18 50.94 29.65
C LYS A 570 24.45 51.81 30.70
N VAL A 571 23.14 51.67 30.85
CA VAL A 571 22.39 52.27 31.96
C VAL A 571 22.14 51.20 33.02
N LYS A 572 22.58 51.45 34.27
CA LYS A 572 22.52 50.46 35.35
C LYS A 572 21.08 50.21 35.82
N ASP A 573 20.32 51.28 35.97
CA ASP A 573 18.94 51.24 36.45
C ASP A 573 17.95 51.20 35.27
N PRO A 574 16.76 50.61 35.44
CA PRO A 574 15.69 50.68 34.44
C PRO A 574 15.39 52.13 34.07
N ILE A 575 15.22 52.39 32.77
CA ILE A 575 14.87 53.72 32.27
C ILE A 575 13.35 53.95 32.33
N LEU A 576 12.56 52.88 32.30
CA LEU A 576 11.11 52.91 32.42
C LEU A 576 10.65 51.69 33.20
N SER A 577 9.80 51.91 34.20
CA SER A 577 9.13 50.84 34.95
C SER A 577 7.68 51.23 35.18
N SER A 578 6.74 50.33 34.85
CA SER A 578 5.32 50.52 35.13
C SER A 578 4.75 49.33 35.89
N MET A 579 4.05 49.60 37.00
CA MET A 579 3.28 48.57 37.69
C MET A 579 2.07 48.17 36.85
N GLY A 580 1.79 46.87 36.75
CA GLY A 580 0.74 46.30 35.89
C GLY A 580 -0.68 46.50 36.41
N SER A 581 -1.03 47.71 36.87
CA SER A 581 -2.37 48.04 37.35
C SER A 581 -3.34 48.27 36.17
N PRO A 582 -4.55 47.70 36.17
CA PRO A 582 -5.49 47.78 35.05
C PRO A 582 -5.83 49.21 34.57
N GLY A 583 -5.74 50.23 35.43
CA GLY A 583 -6.01 51.62 35.08
C GLY A 583 -4.85 52.37 34.43
N HIS A 584 -3.63 51.83 34.48
CA HIS A 584 -2.40 52.52 34.05
C HIS A 584 -1.40 51.59 33.34
N ALA A 585 -1.85 50.41 32.91
CA ALA A 585 -1.00 49.42 32.27
C ALA A 585 -0.51 49.92 30.91
N LEU A 586 0.77 49.68 30.63
CA LEU A 586 1.41 50.03 29.36
C LEU A 586 1.46 48.85 28.38
N ALA A 587 1.15 47.64 28.85
CA ALA A 587 1.05 46.45 28.02
C ALA A 587 -0.01 45.48 28.56
N TRP A 588 -0.58 44.68 27.66
CA TRP A 588 -1.54 43.62 27.99
C TRP A 588 -1.20 42.30 27.30
N ASP A 589 -1.49 41.21 28.00
CA ASP A 589 -1.55 39.84 27.48
C ASP A 589 -2.99 39.52 27.06
N LEU A 590 -3.17 39.05 25.83
CA LEU A 590 -4.43 38.68 25.19
C LEU A 590 -4.53 37.16 25.05
N ASN A 591 -5.52 36.57 25.71
CA ASN A 591 -5.81 35.14 25.56
C ASN A 591 -6.70 34.86 24.34
N LYS A 592 -6.14 34.26 23.28
CA LYS A 592 -6.91 33.72 22.15
C LYS A 592 -7.29 32.26 22.40
N LYS A 593 -8.59 31.96 22.43
CA LYS A 593 -9.11 30.62 22.76
C LYS A 593 -8.89 29.54 21.68
N LYS A 594 -8.36 29.86 20.48
CA LYS A 594 -8.58 28.99 19.30
C LYS A 594 -7.45 28.12 18.79
N THR A 595 -6.17 28.31 19.11
CA THR A 595 -5.11 27.37 18.71
C THR A 595 -3.79 27.66 19.43
N GLY A 596 -3.47 26.85 20.44
CA GLY A 596 -2.14 26.82 21.08
C GLY A 596 -1.94 27.74 22.30
N PRO A 597 -0.82 27.58 23.03
CA PRO A 597 -0.45 28.40 24.20
C PRO A 597 0.05 29.81 23.83
N ALA A 598 -0.02 30.19 22.55
CA ALA A 598 0.48 31.45 22.05
C ALA A 598 -0.35 32.62 22.60
N ARG A 599 0.28 33.37 23.52
CA ARG A 599 -0.23 34.61 24.10
C ARG A 599 0.16 35.76 23.20
N GLN A 600 -0.75 36.71 22.99
CA GLN A 600 -0.44 37.92 22.24
C GLN A 600 -0.21 39.09 23.18
N VAL A 601 0.87 39.83 22.96
CA VAL A 601 1.19 41.05 23.69
C VAL A 601 0.79 42.25 22.85
N VAL A 602 0.19 43.25 23.50
CA VAL A 602 -0.10 44.57 22.91
C VAL A 602 0.39 45.65 23.86
N PHE A 603 1.10 46.65 23.32
CA PHE A 603 1.47 47.87 24.05
C PHE A 603 0.45 48.99 23.81
N SER A 604 0.30 49.89 24.79
CA SER A 604 -0.45 51.12 24.59
C SER A 604 0.32 52.12 23.74
N GLU A 605 -0.38 53.05 23.11
CA GLU A 605 0.27 54.21 22.48
C GLU A 605 1.08 55.03 23.50
N GLU A 606 0.55 55.16 24.72
CA GLU A 606 1.22 55.84 25.83
C GLU A 606 2.57 55.21 26.19
N PHE A 607 2.72 53.89 26.03
CA PHE A 607 4.00 53.21 26.25
C PHE A 607 5.09 53.74 25.32
N LEU A 608 4.79 53.95 24.03
CA LEU A 608 5.78 54.43 23.07
C LEU A 608 6.31 55.81 23.46
N TRP A 609 5.41 56.71 23.83
CA TRP A 609 5.80 58.07 24.21
C TRP A 609 6.60 58.09 25.51
N LYS A 610 6.17 57.30 26.51
CA LYS A 610 6.95 57.12 27.75
C LYS A 610 8.32 56.50 27.50
N LEU A 611 8.43 55.58 26.54
CA LEU A 611 9.70 54.99 26.14
C LEU A 611 10.62 56.04 25.50
N VAL A 612 10.11 56.85 24.57
CA VAL A 612 10.88 57.92 23.92
C VAL A 612 11.36 58.94 24.94
N ASP A 613 10.49 59.37 25.85
CA ASP A 613 10.84 60.34 26.90
C ASP A 613 11.86 59.77 27.89
N ALA A 614 11.67 58.52 28.33
CA ALA A 614 12.60 57.83 29.21
C ALA A 614 14.01 57.69 28.58
N VAL A 615 14.07 57.36 27.28
CA VAL A 615 15.34 57.29 26.55
C VAL A 615 15.99 58.67 26.44
N ARG A 616 15.23 59.74 26.13
CA ARG A 616 15.78 61.10 26.07
C ARG A 616 16.31 61.61 27.40
N GLU A 617 15.65 61.26 28.50
CA GLU A 617 16.03 61.70 29.85
C GLU A 617 17.24 60.92 30.38
N LYS A 618 17.24 59.59 30.21
CA LYS A 618 18.22 58.69 30.84
C LYS A 618 19.36 58.26 29.92
N CYS A 619 19.18 58.32 28.60
CA CYS A 619 20.25 58.07 27.64
C CYS A 619 20.79 59.42 27.14
N GLY A 620 22.12 59.55 27.00
CA GLY A 620 22.71 60.78 26.46
C GLY A 620 22.16 61.09 25.06
N ALA A 621 22.05 62.38 24.70
CA ALA A 621 21.50 62.81 23.42
C ALA A 621 22.23 62.20 22.20
N ASP A 622 23.54 61.96 22.33
CA ASP A 622 24.38 61.34 21.29
C ASP A 622 24.46 59.80 21.38
N SER A 623 23.62 59.17 22.21
CA SER A 623 23.64 57.71 22.39
C SER A 623 22.95 56.97 21.24
N GLU A 624 23.39 55.74 20.97
CA GLU A 624 22.75 54.87 19.97
C GLU A 624 21.28 54.55 20.31
N CYS A 625 20.91 54.56 21.60
CA CYS A 625 19.52 54.39 22.05
C CYS A 625 18.66 55.60 21.68
N ALA A 626 19.19 56.82 21.84
CA ALA A 626 18.50 58.04 21.45
C ALA A 626 18.28 58.12 19.93
N ALA A 627 19.28 57.74 19.14
CA ALA A 627 19.14 57.64 17.68
C ALA A 627 18.10 56.58 17.26
N LEU A 628 18.01 55.46 17.98
CA LEU A 628 17.09 54.36 17.70
C LEU A 628 15.62 54.76 17.85
N VAL A 629 15.26 55.43 18.95
CA VAL A 629 13.87 55.83 19.24
C VAL A 629 13.47 57.15 18.57
N SER A 630 14.43 57.88 18.00
CA SER A 630 14.15 59.12 17.25
C SER A 630 13.45 58.85 15.92
N ASP A 631 13.60 57.64 15.37
CA ASP A 631 12.83 57.16 14.23
C ASP A 631 11.68 56.28 14.74
N VAL A 632 10.46 56.82 14.68
CA VAL A 632 9.25 56.17 15.20
C VAL A 632 8.97 54.84 14.50
N GLU A 633 9.38 54.68 13.24
CA GLU A 633 9.18 53.42 12.51
C GLU A 633 9.89 52.23 13.18
N ASN A 634 10.97 52.48 13.92
CA ASN A 634 11.70 51.44 14.64
C ASN A 634 10.86 50.82 15.77
N ILE A 635 9.94 51.58 16.37
CA ILE A 635 9.16 51.16 17.55
C ILE A 635 7.66 51.02 17.27
N GLU A 636 7.15 51.55 16.15
CA GLU A 636 5.73 51.52 15.77
C GLU A 636 5.14 50.10 15.79
N ALA A 637 5.93 49.10 15.38
CA ALA A 637 5.47 47.72 15.33
C ALA A 637 5.12 47.10 16.70
N LEU A 638 5.53 47.74 17.81
CA LEU A 638 5.10 47.37 19.17
C LEU A 638 3.60 47.63 19.42
N LEU A 639 2.95 48.50 18.63
CA LEU A 639 1.51 48.74 18.71
C LEU A 639 0.68 47.61 18.07
N ASN A 640 1.29 46.80 17.21
CA ASN A 640 0.61 45.67 16.60
C ASN A 640 0.67 44.45 17.54
N PRO A 641 -0.44 43.72 17.76
CA PRO A 641 -0.40 42.49 18.54
C PRO A 641 0.60 41.48 17.97
N PHE A 642 1.56 41.04 18.78
CA PHE A 642 2.56 40.04 18.38
C PHE A 642 2.57 38.86 19.34
N ASP A 643 3.05 37.69 18.88
CA ASP A 643 3.18 36.50 19.71
C ASP A 643 4.30 36.70 20.74
N SER A 644 4.03 36.44 22.02
CA SER A 644 5.01 36.59 23.11
C SER A 644 6.28 35.75 22.92
N THR A 645 6.23 34.74 22.04
CA THR A 645 7.36 33.86 21.69
C THR A 645 8.09 34.28 20.42
N ALA A 646 7.54 35.24 19.66
CA ALA A 646 8.20 35.75 18.46
C ALA A 646 9.47 36.53 18.83
N LYS A 647 10.55 36.29 18.08
CA LYS A 647 11.77 37.09 18.20
C LYS A 647 11.52 38.47 17.58
N ASN A 648 11.55 39.49 18.43
CA ASN A 648 11.68 40.91 18.08
C ASN A 648 10.59 41.45 17.14
N PRO A 649 9.49 41.99 17.69
CA PRO A 649 8.39 42.54 16.89
C PRO A 649 8.74 43.87 16.19
N THR A 650 9.97 44.36 16.28
CA THR A 650 10.38 45.72 15.85
C THR A 650 11.11 45.72 14.51
N LYS A 651 11.05 46.83 13.75
CA LYS A 651 11.87 47.02 12.53
C LYS A 651 13.36 47.23 12.84
N ALA A 652 13.68 47.59 14.08
CA ALA A 652 15.03 47.74 14.60
C ALA A 652 15.83 46.42 14.68
N GLY A 653 15.19 45.27 14.42
CA GLY A 653 15.79 43.95 14.52
C GLY A 653 16.21 43.63 15.96
N ASP A 654 17.39 43.03 16.13
CA ASP A 654 17.90 42.62 17.45
C ASP A 654 18.34 43.79 18.36
N LYS A 655 18.15 45.04 17.93
CA LYS A 655 18.46 46.23 18.75
C LYS A 655 17.40 46.49 19.81
N ILE A 656 16.15 46.07 19.60
CA ILE A 656 15.07 46.15 20.60
C ILE A 656 14.53 44.74 20.83
N THR A 657 14.82 44.19 22.00
CA THR A 657 14.37 42.84 22.36
C THR A 657 13.21 42.92 23.36
N VAL A 658 12.11 42.25 23.04
CA VAL A 658 11.00 42.06 23.98
C VAL A 658 11.10 40.68 24.59
N ARG A 659 11.06 40.59 25.92
CA ARG A 659 11.16 39.33 26.67
C ARG A 659 10.02 39.23 27.67
N THR A 660 9.43 38.05 27.77
CA THR A 660 8.41 37.75 28.78
C THR A 660 9.03 36.95 29.92
N PHE A 661 8.66 37.30 31.14
CA PHE A 661 9.18 36.71 32.37
C PHE A 661 8.03 36.25 33.27
N THR A 662 8.30 35.22 34.07
CA THR A 662 7.43 34.82 35.17
C THR A 662 7.50 35.85 36.30
N ALA A 663 6.42 35.99 37.04
CA ALA A 663 6.35 36.91 38.17
C ALA A 663 7.48 36.62 39.18
N GLY A 664 8.17 37.68 39.65
CA GLY A 664 9.30 37.57 40.58
C GLY A 664 10.66 37.24 39.95
N ALA A 665 10.75 37.03 38.63
CA ALA A 665 12.04 36.93 37.96
C ALA A 665 12.72 38.30 37.84
N GLU A 666 14.05 38.36 37.94
CA GLU A 666 14.80 39.59 37.68
C GLU A 666 14.95 39.82 36.16
N SER A 667 14.74 41.05 35.72
CA SER A 667 15.05 41.47 34.35
C SER A 667 16.55 41.33 34.09
N GLN A 668 16.88 40.78 32.93
CA GLN A 668 18.27 40.70 32.50
C GLN A 668 18.72 42.04 31.88
N PRO A 669 19.97 42.48 32.11
CA PRO A 669 20.51 43.64 31.43
C PRO A 669 20.64 43.39 29.92
N ALA A 670 20.64 44.46 29.13
CA ALA A 670 20.89 44.39 27.70
C ALA A 670 22.27 43.75 27.42
N SER A 671 22.30 42.73 26.56
CA SER A 671 23.51 41.94 26.27
C SER A 671 23.93 42.06 24.81
N GLY A 672 25.24 42.20 24.56
CA GLY A 672 25.78 42.18 23.19
C GLY A 672 25.28 43.33 22.30
N LYS A 673 24.41 43.01 21.34
CA LYS A 673 23.89 43.91 20.29
C LYS A 673 22.57 44.61 20.65
N GLU A 674 21.99 44.28 21.80
CA GLU A 674 20.71 44.82 22.26
C GLU A 674 20.93 46.23 22.81
N LEU A 675 20.23 47.21 22.25
CA LEU A 675 20.27 48.60 22.74
C LEU A 675 19.18 48.83 23.79
N LEU A 676 18.00 48.24 23.59
CA LEU A 676 16.88 48.28 24.52
C LEU A 676 16.35 46.87 24.78
N VAL A 677 16.11 46.52 26.04
CA VAL A 677 15.40 45.30 26.43
C VAL A 677 14.13 45.68 27.16
N ILE A 678 12.99 45.26 26.61
CA ILE A 678 11.66 45.44 27.19
C ILE A 678 11.26 44.12 27.86
N SER A 679 11.24 44.12 29.18
CA SER A 679 10.87 42.99 30.01
C SER A 679 9.40 43.11 30.41
N LEU A 680 8.64 42.05 30.17
CA LEU A 680 7.21 41.96 30.47
C LEU A 680 6.99 40.95 31.58
N PHE A 681 6.36 41.37 32.67
CA PHE A 681 6.06 40.50 33.81
C PHE A 681 4.55 40.34 33.96
N ALA A 682 4.13 39.10 34.15
CA ALA A 682 2.79 38.86 34.67
C ALA A 682 2.75 39.31 36.14
N PRO A 683 1.72 40.05 36.59
CA PRO A 683 1.55 40.36 38.01
C PRO A 683 1.49 39.05 38.82
N ASN A 684 2.01 39.02 40.05
CA ASN A 684 1.83 37.85 40.91
C ASN A 684 0.33 37.55 41.04
N ASP A 685 -0.09 36.31 40.76
CA ASP A 685 -1.43 35.82 41.11
C ASP A 685 -1.47 35.71 42.65
N ALA A 686 -1.74 36.82 43.33
CA ALA A 686 -1.83 36.92 44.78
C ALA A 686 -3.14 36.33 45.32
#